data_AF-A0A1F7ISQ3-F1
#
_entry.id   AF-A0A1F7ISQ3-F1
#
_cell.length_a   1.000
_cell.length_b   1.000
_cell.length_c   1.000
_cell.angle_alpha   90.00
_cell.angle_beta   90.00
_cell.angle_gamma   90.00
#
_symmetry.space_group_name_H-M   'P 1'
#
loop_
_entity.id
_entity.type
_entity.pdbx_description
1 polymer ?
#
loop_
_entity_poly.entity_id
_entity_poly.type
_entity_poly.pdbx_seq_one_letter_code
_entity_poly.pdbx_strand_id
1 'polypeptide(L)'
;MKLIAENSENPLKILIVASDKNHLVDVLKKKLKEFQADIFVTTKRVDDFSKYDVCFFIDYPEVIPNEFQDNEDNRIIYILFAQNEIAQTISNFAYANKLHHIKVIDWEIKNDNLEKDIETILWFSFSRSEDVFLHIYDEKLPAHKKITKHKRALSFPMFSIKSLFRPKSLLTLGIGLIILGQVLFIPPLLISTWLHYVAGKSIQDGDDNTKNLLDSAGISLRVADTLYTVSKPLLHFFSMGIYVDDLFSLNSSVHHVLNSYSIIKDEASQFSKLLTTPDKTADEIAKLIEHKKRIFTELSTMQDHLFYLKEKLPNWTEDLTKMKLTLEQASETVSGVLDLRDHVDSIFAADDEKKYLLLFANNMELRPGGGFIGSFAIFKVKNYEISDIRVYDVYDADGQLKDQIDPPAPIVDYLDQTHWFLRDSAFEPDFSTNYEQAKKFLELELGEGDFDGGILLTTTAIQHILSSMDKLYIPDFQETITKDNFYIKTQLYAEENFFPGSQKKKRFLGSVMNQMILNLQTASYPTLFSMLQKSLDEKQIVMYSEDPRLQTLLEQNYWAGQALTPSCSLNDSINCVLDYVFSYDANLGVNKANFFVQRPTKLEIAITEKGEIITTLTVKFTNNSYDEVFPGGRYKNYTQLMLPPNTRIKQVTINGEKLNKYDETNFTYKTIGFPLTVKPQSSSTVKITYELPTTIIAGSGVYQLIVQKQIGSPNYDFNLEFNFPDNLTIQNKNFSPLVTGNQIHYNTSISSDKIFVIEFSKK
;
A
#
# COMPACT_ATOMS: atom_id res chain seq x y z
N MET A 1 23.81 28.93 -47.32
CA MET A 1 24.88 29.83 -46.82
C MET A 1 26.12 28.95 -46.68
N LYS A 2 27.28 29.30 -47.25
CA LYS A 2 28.49 28.46 -47.12
C LYS A 2 29.10 28.67 -45.73
N LEU A 3 29.34 27.59 -44.98
CA LEU A 3 30.14 27.60 -43.76
C LEU A 3 31.55 28.15 -44.08
N ILE A 4 32.01 29.15 -43.33
CA ILE A 4 33.35 29.73 -43.46
C ILE A 4 34.20 29.10 -42.35
N ALA A 5 35.23 28.35 -42.72
CA ALA A 5 36.18 27.78 -41.75
C ALA A 5 37.28 28.80 -41.43
N GLU A 6 37.47 29.13 -40.16
CA GLU A 6 38.63 29.89 -39.67
C GLU A 6 39.67 28.89 -39.14
N ASN A 7 40.95 29.08 -39.51
CA ASN A 7 42.03 28.19 -39.06
C ASN A 7 42.31 28.43 -37.56
N SER A 8 41.98 27.45 -36.72
CA SER A 8 42.35 27.38 -35.29
C SER A 8 43.65 26.58 -35.13
N GLU A 9 44.53 26.99 -34.21
CA GLU A 9 45.80 26.29 -33.92
C GLU A 9 45.58 24.91 -33.25
N ASN A 10 44.38 24.63 -32.73
CA ASN A 10 44.02 23.34 -32.13
C ASN A 10 42.78 22.72 -32.81
N PRO A 11 42.78 21.39 -33.09
CA PRO A 11 41.64 20.69 -33.67
C PRO A 11 40.49 20.57 -32.66
N LEU A 12 39.26 20.83 -33.11
CA LEU A 12 38.03 20.66 -32.33
C LEU A 12 37.82 19.18 -31.98
N LYS A 13 37.59 18.85 -30.70
CA LYS A 13 37.27 17.50 -30.25
C LYS A 13 35.76 17.30 -30.25
N ILE A 14 35.27 16.43 -31.14
CA ILE A 14 33.84 16.17 -31.33
C ILE A 14 33.51 14.74 -30.90
N LEU A 15 32.57 14.59 -29.98
CA LEU A 15 31.98 13.31 -29.62
C LEU A 15 30.65 13.11 -30.37
N ILE A 16 30.44 11.93 -30.93
CA ILE A 16 29.15 11.50 -31.50
C ILE A 16 28.68 10.27 -30.73
N VAL A 17 27.54 10.40 -30.06
CA VAL A 17 26.82 9.33 -29.36
C VAL A 17 25.63 8.93 -30.23
N ALA A 18 25.56 7.67 -30.64
CA ALA A 18 24.46 7.15 -31.44
C ALA A 18 24.09 5.74 -30.98
N SER A 19 22.79 5.43 -30.95
CA SER A 19 22.26 4.13 -30.50
C SER A 19 22.61 2.97 -31.46
N ASP A 20 22.80 3.24 -32.76
CA ASP A 20 23.14 2.26 -33.79
C ASP A 20 24.10 2.80 -34.89
N LYS A 21 24.67 1.92 -35.72
CA LYS A 21 25.43 2.30 -36.93
C LYS A 21 24.50 2.91 -37.99
N ASN A 22 24.21 4.19 -37.83
CA ASN A 22 23.36 4.96 -38.75
C ASN A 22 24.19 5.55 -39.90
N HIS A 23 23.71 5.42 -41.15
CA HIS A 23 24.33 6.02 -42.34
C HIS A 23 24.56 7.54 -42.18
N LEU A 24 23.72 8.24 -41.40
CA LEU A 24 23.96 9.64 -41.04
C LEU A 24 25.29 9.87 -40.33
N VAL A 25 25.66 9.00 -39.39
CA VAL A 25 26.91 9.12 -38.61
C VAL A 25 28.11 9.08 -39.54
N ASP A 26 28.09 8.22 -40.56
CA ASP A 26 29.18 8.10 -41.53
C ASP A 26 29.30 9.36 -42.40
N VAL A 27 28.18 9.92 -42.87
CA VAL A 27 28.18 11.13 -43.70
C VAL A 27 28.53 12.36 -42.87
N LEU A 28 28.01 12.48 -41.65
CA LEU A 28 28.34 13.56 -40.71
C LEU A 28 29.83 13.52 -40.35
N LYS A 29 30.38 12.33 -40.08
CA LYS A 29 31.81 12.13 -39.81
C LYS A 29 32.68 12.55 -40.99
N LYS A 30 32.27 12.20 -42.22
CA LYS A 30 32.99 12.61 -43.44
C LYS A 30 33.00 14.14 -43.59
N LYS A 31 31.87 14.81 -43.31
CA LYS A 31 31.77 16.26 -43.38
C LYS A 31 32.52 16.98 -42.28
N LEU A 32 32.46 16.50 -41.04
CA LEU A 32 33.20 17.11 -39.93
C LEU A 32 34.72 17.01 -40.09
N LYS A 33 35.23 15.97 -40.78
CA LYS A 33 36.67 15.87 -41.13
C LYS A 33 37.15 16.98 -42.06
N GLU A 34 36.28 17.60 -42.85
CA GLU A 34 36.63 18.75 -43.69
C GLU A 34 37.04 19.97 -42.85
N PHE A 35 36.71 20.00 -41.55
CA PHE A 35 36.99 21.09 -40.60
C PHE A 35 38.17 20.83 -39.65
N GLN A 36 39.05 19.86 -39.95
CA GLN A 36 40.21 19.53 -39.12
C GLN A 36 39.86 19.19 -37.65
N ALA A 37 38.73 18.50 -37.42
CA ALA A 37 38.27 18.07 -36.09
C ALA A 37 38.69 16.63 -35.74
N ASP A 38 38.97 16.38 -34.46
CA ASP A 38 39.19 15.05 -33.88
C ASP A 38 37.84 14.43 -33.48
N ILE A 39 37.41 13.39 -34.21
CA ILE A 39 36.06 12.82 -34.08
C ILE A 39 36.09 11.48 -33.33
N PHE A 40 35.36 11.42 -32.22
CA PHE A 40 35.13 10.25 -31.40
C PHE A 40 33.69 9.77 -31.58
N VAL A 41 33.48 8.46 -31.74
CA VAL A 41 32.14 7.88 -31.92
C VAL A 41 31.95 6.75 -30.92
N THR A 42 30.85 6.76 -30.18
CA THR A 42 30.49 5.73 -29.20
C THR A 42 29.02 5.38 -29.28
N THR A 43 28.70 4.13 -28.99
CA THR A 43 27.31 3.66 -28.78
C THR A 43 27.05 3.35 -27.31
N LYS A 44 28.06 3.53 -26.43
CA LYS A 44 27.99 3.31 -24.99
C LYS A 44 27.84 4.64 -24.27
N ARG A 45 27.18 4.62 -23.12
CA ARG A 45 27.06 5.75 -22.18
C ARG A 45 28.44 6.29 -21.82
N VAL A 46 28.56 7.62 -21.78
CA VAL A 46 29.77 8.36 -21.41
C VAL A 46 29.45 9.14 -20.15
N ASP A 47 30.29 9.02 -19.13
CA ASP A 47 30.05 9.63 -17.82
C ASP A 47 30.80 10.97 -17.62
N ASP A 48 31.66 11.36 -18.57
CA ASP A 48 32.43 12.61 -18.53
C ASP A 48 32.54 13.24 -19.92
N PHE A 49 31.88 14.39 -20.09
CA PHE A 49 31.83 15.14 -21.35
C PHE A 49 32.81 16.31 -21.39
N SER A 50 33.49 16.66 -20.30
CA SER A 50 34.29 17.91 -20.20
C SER A 50 35.53 17.95 -21.11
N LYS A 51 35.86 16.83 -21.76
CA LYS A 51 37.02 16.67 -22.65
C LYS A 51 36.70 16.93 -24.12
N TYR A 52 35.43 17.17 -24.46
CA TYR A 52 34.93 17.37 -25.81
C TYR A 52 34.33 18.75 -25.95
N ASP A 53 34.72 19.47 -27.01
CA ASP A 53 34.21 20.81 -27.29
C ASP A 53 32.77 20.75 -27.84
N VAL A 54 32.42 19.65 -28.53
CA VAL A 54 31.11 19.45 -29.17
C VAL A 54 30.63 18.02 -28.99
N CYS A 55 29.38 17.84 -28.57
CA CYS A 55 28.75 16.53 -28.40
C CYS A 55 27.48 16.42 -29.26
N PHE A 56 27.46 15.48 -30.21
CA PHE A 56 26.28 15.13 -31.00
C PHE A 56 25.60 13.89 -30.42
N PHE A 57 24.31 13.98 -30.15
CA PHE A 57 23.43 12.90 -29.74
C PHE A 57 22.47 12.60 -30.89
N ILE A 58 22.70 11.48 -31.58
CA ILE A 58 21.90 11.08 -32.75
C ILE A 58 20.99 9.94 -32.34
N ASP A 59 19.69 10.20 -32.35
CA ASP A 59 18.65 9.24 -31.98
C ASP A 59 18.93 8.52 -30.66
N TYR A 60 19.42 9.31 -29.70
CA TYR A 60 19.76 8.88 -28.36
C TYR A 60 18.78 9.55 -27.39
N PRO A 61 17.61 8.93 -27.12
CA PRO A 61 16.51 9.56 -26.41
C PRO A 61 16.70 9.62 -24.89
N GLU A 62 17.83 9.15 -24.36
CA GLU A 62 18.20 9.40 -22.95
C GLU A 62 18.41 10.90 -22.76
N VAL A 63 17.36 11.56 -22.26
CA VAL A 63 17.32 12.97 -21.95
C VAL A 63 18.32 13.21 -20.81
N ILE A 64 19.49 13.82 -21.11
CA ILE A 64 20.41 14.30 -20.09
C ILE A 64 20.38 15.84 -20.11
N PRO A 65 19.54 16.51 -19.32
CA PRO A 65 19.55 17.97 -19.21
C PRO A 65 20.24 18.45 -17.94
N ASN A 66 20.23 17.66 -16.86
CA ASN A 66 20.72 18.12 -15.55
C ASN A 66 22.25 18.25 -15.50
N GLU A 67 23.00 17.35 -16.16
CA GLU A 67 24.47 17.38 -16.17
C GLU A 67 25.04 18.50 -17.09
N PHE A 68 24.21 19.06 -17.97
CA PHE A 68 24.62 20.09 -18.94
C PHE A 68 24.17 21.51 -18.59
N GLN A 69 23.45 21.68 -17.48
CA GLN A 69 23.17 23.00 -16.91
C GLN A 69 24.45 23.69 -16.40
N ASP A 70 25.41 22.92 -15.89
CA ASP A 70 26.62 23.44 -15.22
C ASP A 70 27.83 23.60 -16.16
N ASN A 71 27.73 23.17 -17.42
CA ASN A 71 28.83 23.17 -18.38
C ASN A 71 28.46 23.89 -19.69
N GLU A 72 28.56 25.22 -19.67
CA GLU A 72 28.27 26.09 -20.84
C GLU A 72 29.39 26.07 -21.91
N ASP A 73 30.59 25.57 -21.56
CA ASP A 73 31.74 25.58 -22.47
C ASP A 73 31.58 24.57 -23.63
N ASN A 74 30.81 23.49 -23.40
CA ASN A 74 30.56 22.45 -24.37
C ASN A 74 29.34 22.77 -25.23
N ARG A 75 29.44 22.57 -26.55
CA ARG A 75 28.29 22.70 -27.46
C ARG A 75 27.57 21.36 -27.63
N ILE A 76 26.27 21.32 -27.38
CA ILE A 76 25.51 20.06 -27.31
C ILE A 76 24.44 20.06 -28.41
N ILE A 77 24.42 19.01 -29.22
CA ILE A 77 23.52 18.92 -30.37
C ILE A 77 22.74 17.61 -30.33
N TYR A 78 21.42 17.71 -30.23
CA TYR A 78 20.51 16.59 -30.41
C TYR A 78 19.99 16.56 -31.84
N ILE A 79 20.11 15.41 -32.51
CA ILE A 79 19.49 15.14 -33.81
C ILE A 79 18.53 13.97 -33.60
N LEU A 80 17.24 14.27 -33.65
CA LEU A 80 16.16 13.33 -33.38
C LEU A 80 15.36 13.07 -34.66
N PHE A 81 15.05 11.80 -34.95
CA PHE A 81 14.33 11.43 -36.16
C PHE A 81 12.83 11.26 -35.87
N ALA A 82 12.01 12.16 -36.39
CA ALA A 82 10.55 12.14 -36.24
C ALA A 82 10.07 11.97 -34.78
N GLN A 83 10.81 12.53 -33.82
CA GLN A 83 10.49 12.52 -32.38
C GLN A 83 10.15 13.93 -31.90
N ASN A 84 9.15 14.54 -32.55
CA ASN A 84 8.78 15.95 -32.35
C ASN A 84 8.47 16.27 -30.88
N GLU A 85 7.77 15.39 -30.15
CA GLU A 85 7.46 15.59 -28.73
C GLU A 85 8.72 15.63 -27.84
N ILE A 86 9.70 14.75 -28.10
CA ILE A 86 10.98 14.74 -27.35
C ILE A 86 11.81 15.98 -27.71
N ALA A 87 11.86 16.32 -29.00
CA ALA A 87 12.59 17.50 -29.48
C ALA A 87 11.99 18.81 -28.95
N GLN A 88 10.66 18.91 -28.87
CA GLN A 88 9.95 20.02 -28.21
C GLN A 88 10.19 20.03 -26.71
N THR A 89 10.22 18.88 -26.04
CA THR A 89 10.47 18.81 -24.60
C THR A 89 11.87 19.32 -24.26
N ILE A 90 12.91 18.85 -24.96
CA ILE A 90 14.30 19.27 -24.73
C ILE A 90 14.49 20.74 -25.10
N SER A 91 13.92 21.19 -26.22
CA SER A 91 14.04 22.61 -26.62
C SER A 91 13.27 23.55 -25.70
N ASN A 92 12.05 23.19 -25.24
CA ASN A 92 11.31 23.98 -24.25
C ASN A 92 12.07 24.09 -22.93
N PHE A 93 12.72 23.01 -22.49
CA PHE A 93 13.60 23.05 -21.33
C PHE A 93 14.81 23.97 -21.54
N ALA A 94 15.49 23.87 -22.69
CA ALA A 94 16.62 24.73 -23.02
C ALA A 94 16.22 26.21 -23.15
N TYR A 95 15.05 26.52 -23.74
CA TYR A 95 14.48 27.87 -23.78
C TYR A 95 14.14 28.40 -22.39
N ALA A 96 13.48 27.60 -21.54
CA ALA A 96 13.09 27.98 -20.19
C ALA A 96 14.30 28.33 -19.30
N ASN A 97 15.43 27.66 -19.54
CA ASN A 97 16.67 27.83 -18.78
C ASN A 97 17.76 28.66 -19.50
N LYS A 98 17.46 29.24 -20.68
CA LYS A 98 18.40 30.05 -21.50
C LYS A 98 19.70 29.31 -21.90
N LEU A 99 19.60 28.01 -22.15
CA LEU A 99 20.74 27.14 -22.47
C LEU A 99 21.02 27.15 -23.99
N HIS A 100 21.57 28.26 -24.50
CA HIS A 100 21.77 28.47 -25.95
C HIS A 100 22.86 27.59 -26.58
N HIS A 101 23.74 26.99 -25.77
CA HIS A 101 24.74 25.99 -26.17
C HIS A 101 24.13 24.63 -26.53
N ILE A 102 22.86 24.40 -26.18
CA ILE A 102 22.09 23.21 -26.57
C ILE A 102 21.32 23.52 -27.85
N LYS A 103 21.54 22.73 -28.91
CA LYS A 103 20.80 22.78 -30.17
C LYS A 103 20.04 21.47 -30.37
N VAL A 104 18.76 21.56 -30.67
CA VAL A 104 17.87 20.42 -30.87
C VAL A 104 17.33 20.48 -32.30
N ILE A 105 17.55 19.41 -33.05
CA ILE A 105 17.14 19.29 -34.44
C ILE A 105 16.16 18.12 -34.54
N ASP A 106 14.90 18.42 -34.85
CA ASP A 106 13.92 17.41 -35.26
C ASP A 106 13.98 17.25 -36.77
N TRP A 107 14.22 16.02 -37.24
CA TRP A 107 14.37 15.73 -38.64
C TRP A 107 13.37 14.68 -39.11
N GLU A 108 12.43 15.10 -39.95
CA GLU A 108 11.44 14.22 -40.56
C GLU A 108 11.97 13.65 -41.90
N ILE A 109 12.13 12.32 -42.00
CA ILE A 109 12.71 11.69 -43.20
C ILE A 109 11.64 11.35 -44.24
N LYS A 110 11.80 11.86 -45.46
CA LYS A 110 11.42 11.20 -46.73
C LYS A 110 12.53 11.41 -47.75
N ASN A 111 13.20 10.32 -48.13
CA ASN A 111 14.32 10.24 -49.08
C ASN A 111 14.24 11.27 -50.22
N ASP A 112 15.28 12.10 -50.37
CA ASP A 112 15.95 12.37 -51.66
C ASP A 112 17.16 13.35 -51.60
N ASN A 113 17.54 13.98 -50.46
CA ASN A 113 18.74 14.86 -50.46
C ASN A 113 19.51 15.01 -49.12
N LEU A 114 20.15 13.92 -48.67
CA LEU A 114 20.91 13.85 -47.41
C LEU A 114 22.04 14.90 -47.27
N GLU A 115 22.72 15.27 -48.37
CA GLU A 115 23.84 16.22 -48.30
C GLU A 115 23.41 17.65 -47.95
N LYS A 116 22.24 18.08 -48.47
CA LYS A 116 21.68 19.40 -48.19
C LYS A 116 21.24 19.54 -46.73
N ASP A 117 20.64 18.50 -46.18
CA ASP A 117 20.16 18.50 -44.81
C ASP A 117 21.33 18.52 -43.82
N ILE A 118 22.43 17.81 -44.12
CA ILE A 118 23.64 17.85 -43.28
C ILE A 118 24.30 19.24 -43.26
N GLU A 119 24.32 19.96 -44.39
CA GLU A 119 24.80 21.36 -44.38
C GLU A 119 23.93 22.25 -43.49
N THR A 120 22.61 22.03 -43.50
CA THR A 120 21.65 22.79 -42.67
C THR A 120 21.80 22.44 -41.18
N ILE A 121 21.94 21.15 -40.87
CA ILE A 121 22.21 20.63 -39.53
C ILE A 121 23.49 21.26 -38.98
N LEU A 122 24.60 21.21 -39.72
CA LEU A 122 25.87 21.76 -39.28
C LEU A 122 25.80 23.29 -39.14
N TRP A 123 25.15 23.98 -40.07
CA TRP A 123 24.96 25.42 -39.96
C TRP A 123 24.22 25.80 -38.67
N PHE A 124 23.11 25.14 -38.35
CA PHE A 124 22.35 25.42 -37.13
C PHE A 124 23.12 25.02 -35.88
N SER A 125 23.71 23.82 -35.89
CA SER A 125 24.56 23.28 -34.82
C SER A 125 25.65 24.26 -34.42
N PHE A 126 26.34 24.86 -35.39
CA PHE A 126 27.45 25.80 -35.18
C PHE A 126 27.05 27.28 -35.22
N SER A 127 25.76 27.57 -35.34
CA SER A 127 25.27 28.96 -35.38
C SER A 127 25.52 29.68 -34.06
N ARG A 128 25.61 31.01 -34.12
CA ARG A 128 25.57 31.89 -32.94
C ARG A 128 24.12 32.33 -32.60
N SER A 129 23.11 31.70 -33.20
CA SER A 129 21.71 32.04 -32.90
C SER A 129 21.37 31.65 -31.46
N GLU A 130 20.48 32.42 -30.83
CA GLU A 130 19.86 32.05 -29.56
C GLU A 130 18.81 30.93 -29.74
N ASP A 131 18.36 30.67 -30.96
CA ASP A 131 17.42 29.58 -31.25
C ASP A 131 18.01 28.22 -30.89
N VAL A 132 17.31 27.46 -30.05
CA VAL A 132 17.73 26.11 -29.63
C VAL A 132 17.00 25.01 -30.38
N PHE A 133 16.01 25.33 -31.22
CA PHE A 133 15.22 24.35 -31.97
C PHE A 133 15.25 24.60 -33.48
N LEU A 134 15.52 23.55 -34.25
CA LEU A 134 15.35 23.53 -35.71
C LEU A 134 14.50 22.32 -36.10
N HIS A 135 13.40 22.57 -36.80
CA HIS A 135 12.63 21.51 -37.46
C HIS A 135 13.00 21.49 -38.93
N ILE A 136 13.62 20.41 -39.38
CA ILE A 136 13.91 20.20 -40.80
C ILE A 136 12.75 19.39 -41.38
N TYR A 137 11.94 20.06 -42.19
CA TYR A 137 10.83 19.49 -42.94
C TYR A 137 10.81 20.11 -44.35
N ASP A 138 10.15 19.45 -45.29
CA ASP A 138 10.11 19.90 -46.68
C ASP A 138 9.00 20.94 -46.87
N GLU A 139 9.38 22.22 -46.92
CA GLU A 139 8.44 23.35 -46.96
C GLU A 139 8.01 23.66 -48.42
N LYS A 140 6.73 23.43 -48.75
CA LYS A 140 6.10 24.09 -49.92
C LYS A 140 5.95 25.58 -49.62
N LEU A 141 6.85 26.41 -50.15
CA LEU A 141 6.77 27.88 -50.11
C LEU A 141 6.11 28.48 -51.38
N PRO A 142 5.60 29.74 -51.39
CA PRO A 142 5.57 30.72 -50.29
C PRO A 142 4.24 31.48 -50.03
N ALA A 143 4.35 32.28 -48.97
CA ALA A 143 3.46 33.12 -48.18
C ALA A 143 2.72 34.34 -48.81
N HIS A 144 1.68 34.75 -48.05
CA HIS A 144 1.19 36.10 -47.70
C HIS A 144 0.80 37.15 -48.77
N LYS A 145 -0.44 37.65 -48.62
CA LYS A 145 -0.71 39.10 -48.64
C LYS A 145 -1.80 39.51 -47.63
N LYS A 146 -1.61 40.72 -47.11
CA LYS A 146 -2.23 41.41 -45.97
C LYS A 146 -3.77 41.35 -45.89
N ILE A 147 -4.24 41.37 -44.64
CA ILE A 147 -5.63 41.65 -44.24
C ILE A 147 -6.03 43.07 -44.68
N THR A 148 -7.07 43.17 -45.50
CA THR A 148 -8.01 44.31 -45.51
C THR A 148 -9.43 43.78 -45.53
N LYS A 149 -10.25 44.27 -44.59
CA LYS A 149 -11.66 43.90 -44.41
C LYS A 149 -12.44 44.10 -45.70
N HIS A 150 -12.91 43.02 -46.31
CA HIS A 150 -14.13 43.02 -47.11
C HIS A 150 -14.96 41.79 -46.79
N LYS A 151 -16.20 42.02 -46.34
CA LYS A 151 -17.27 41.01 -46.31
C LYS A 151 -17.36 40.40 -47.71
N ARG A 152 -16.93 39.15 -47.86
CA ARG A 152 -17.29 38.30 -48.99
C ARG A 152 -17.73 36.95 -48.44
N ALA A 153 -18.91 36.54 -48.85
CA ALA A 153 -19.49 35.24 -48.53
C ALA A 153 -18.48 34.13 -48.83
N LEU A 154 -18.37 33.15 -47.94
CA LEU A 154 -17.67 31.90 -48.25
C LEU A 154 -18.34 31.28 -49.48
N SER A 155 -17.68 31.34 -50.63
CA SER A 155 -17.87 30.34 -51.68
C SER A 155 -16.83 29.25 -51.44
N PHE A 156 -17.26 28.08 -50.98
CA PHE A 156 -16.44 26.87 -51.01
C PHE A 156 -15.96 26.64 -52.45
N PRO A 157 -14.71 26.20 -52.68
CA PRO A 157 -14.34 25.71 -53.99
C PRO A 157 -15.23 24.50 -54.24
N MET A 158 -16.07 24.54 -55.28
CA MET A 158 -16.61 23.32 -55.84
C MET A 158 -15.40 22.50 -56.30
N PHE A 159 -14.94 21.57 -55.47
CA PHE A 159 -14.26 20.40 -55.98
C PHE A 159 -15.17 19.87 -57.07
N SER A 160 -14.69 19.89 -58.31
CA SER A 160 -15.39 19.23 -59.38
C SER A 160 -15.48 17.76 -58.98
N ILE A 161 -16.69 17.36 -58.58
CA ILE A 161 -17.06 15.98 -58.24
C ILE A 161 -16.61 15.02 -59.36
N LYS A 162 -16.47 15.51 -60.61
CA LYS A 162 -15.95 14.73 -61.75
C LYS A 162 -14.47 14.31 -61.62
N SER A 163 -13.65 15.00 -60.84
CA SER A 163 -12.24 14.62 -60.60
C SER A 163 -12.08 13.49 -59.58
N LEU A 164 -13.05 13.38 -58.66
CA LEU A 164 -13.19 12.26 -57.73
C LEU A 164 -13.61 10.98 -58.45
N PHE A 165 -14.34 11.08 -59.57
CA PHE A 165 -14.79 9.93 -60.37
C PHE A 165 -13.79 9.40 -61.41
N ARG A 166 -12.50 9.81 -61.35
CA ARG A 166 -11.46 9.18 -62.18
C ARG A 166 -11.08 7.82 -61.57
N PRO A 167 -10.93 6.73 -62.37
CA PRO A 167 -10.73 5.38 -61.84
C PRO A 167 -9.55 5.27 -60.87
N LYS A 168 -8.42 5.93 -61.17
CA LYS A 168 -7.23 5.92 -60.30
C LYS A 168 -7.47 6.67 -58.98
N SER A 169 -8.18 7.80 -59.02
CA SER A 169 -8.50 8.60 -57.83
C SER A 169 -9.52 7.89 -56.93
N LEU A 170 -10.49 7.19 -57.52
CA LEU A 170 -11.43 6.34 -56.79
C LEU A 170 -10.72 5.16 -56.13
N LEU A 171 -9.75 4.55 -56.81
CA LEU A 171 -8.95 3.46 -56.25
C LEU A 171 -8.09 3.95 -55.07
N THR A 172 -7.38 5.06 -55.21
CA THR A 172 -6.56 5.63 -54.12
C THR A 172 -7.42 6.08 -52.94
N LEU A 173 -8.59 6.68 -53.21
CA LEU A 173 -9.53 7.07 -52.17
C LEU A 173 -10.12 5.83 -51.48
N GLY A 174 -10.47 4.79 -52.24
CA GLY A 174 -10.96 3.52 -51.70
C GLY A 174 -9.93 2.86 -50.79
N ILE A 175 -8.67 2.76 -51.23
CA ILE A 175 -7.57 2.23 -50.41
C ILE A 175 -7.35 3.11 -49.16
N GLY A 176 -7.38 4.44 -49.31
CA GLY A 176 -7.25 5.38 -48.18
C GLY A 176 -8.38 5.24 -47.16
N LEU A 177 -9.63 5.06 -47.61
CA LEU A 177 -10.78 4.83 -46.75
C LEU A 177 -10.72 3.47 -46.05
N ILE A 178 -10.22 2.43 -46.73
CA ILE A 178 -9.98 1.12 -46.11
C ILE A 178 -8.95 1.25 -44.99
N ILE A 179 -7.80 1.88 -45.26
CA ILE A 179 -6.75 2.10 -44.26
C ILE A 179 -7.26 2.95 -43.09
N LEU A 180 -7.98 4.04 -43.37
CA LEU A 180 -8.58 4.89 -42.34
C LEU A 180 -9.55 4.08 -41.47
N GLY A 181 -10.37 3.23 -42.06
CA GLY A 181 -11.26 2.32 -41.34
C GLY A 181 -10.54 1.29 -40.46
N GLN A 182 -9.26 1.00 -40.70
CA GLN A 182 -8.45 0.13 -39.85
C GLN A 182 -7.92 0.81 -38.58
N VAL A 183 -7.95 2.14 -38.50
CA VAL A 183 -7.37 2.91 -37.39
C VAL A 183 -8.35 3.87 -36.72
N LEU A 184 -9.57 4.01 -37.25
CA LEU A 184 -10.55 5.00 -36.79
C LEU A 184 -11.01 4.77 -35.34
N PHE A 185 -10.85 3.56 -34.80
CA PHE A 185 -11.15 3.24 -33.41
C PHE A 185 -10.14 3.83 -32.40
N ILE A 186 -8.94 4.18 -32.84
CA ILE A 186 -7.84 4.61 -31.95
C ILE A 186 -8.16 5.94 -31.24
N PRO A 187 -8.57 7.03 -31.92
CA PRO A 187 -8.88 8.29 -31.24
C PRO A 187 -9.95 8.18 -30.15
N PRO A 188 -11.14 7.56 -30.37
CA PRO A 188 -12.12 7.41 -29.30
C PRO A 188 -11.63 6.48 -28.18
N LEU A 189 -10.79 5.48 -28.46
CA LEU A 189 -10.20 4.64 -27.42
C LEU A 189 -9.25 5.46 -26.52
N LEU A 190 -8.39 6.31 -27.11
CA LEU A 190 -7.49 7.20 -26.37
C LEU A 190 -8.25 8.22 -25.53
N ILE A 191 -9.32 8.82 -26.09
CA ILE A 191 -10.20 9.75 -25.37
C ILE A 191 -10.84 9.03 -24.18
N SER A 192 -11.36 7.82 -24.38
CA SER A 192 -11.93 7.01 -23.31
C SER A 192 -10.91 6.76 -22.20
N THR A 193 -9.72 6.24 -22.56
CA THR A 193 -8.62 5.96 -21.62
C THR A 193 -8.24 7.20 -20.81
N TRP A 194 -8.10 8.35 -21.47
CA TRP A 194 -7.79 9.62 -20.81
C TRP A 194 -8.91 10.05 -19.85
N LEU A 195 -10.17 9.94 -20.26
CA LEU A 195 -11.32 10.27 -19.39
C LEU A 195 -11.40 9.35 -18.17
N HIS A 196 -11.12 8.04 -18.32
CA HIS A 196 -11.02 7.12 -17.18
C HIS A 196 -9.90 7.49 -16.22
N TYR A 197 -8.73 7.87 -16.74
CA TYR A 197 -7.63 8.36 -15.91
C TYR A 197 -8.02 9.62 -15.12
N VAL A 198 -8.65 10.59 -15.79
CA VAL A 198 -9.13 11.82 -15.12
C VAL A 198 -10.23 11.51 -14.10
N ALA A 199 -11.14 10.57 -14.39
CA ALA A 199 -12.17 10.13 -13.44
C ALA A 199 -11.56 9.45 -12.20
N GLY A 200 -10.56 8.59 -12.38
CA GLY A 200 -9.83 7.97 -11.28
C GLY A 200 -9.14 8.98 -10.39
N LYS A 201 -8.55 10.04 -10.97
CA LYS A 201 -7.96 11.14 -10.22
C LYS A 201 -9.02 11.99 -9.49
N SER A 202 -10.14 12.29 -10.14
CA SER A 202 -11.28 13.00 -9.53
C SER A 202 -11.81 12.27 -8.28
N ILE A 203 -11.85 10.93 -8.32
CA ILE A 203 -12.19 10.09 -7.15
C ILE A 203 -11.20 10.27 -5.99
N GLN A 204 -9.90 10.30 -6.28
CA GLN A 204 -8.86 10.51 -5.26
C GLN A 204 -8.94 11.90 -4.64
N ASP A 205 -9.22 12.92 -5.47
CA ASP A 205 -9.32 14.32 -5.05
C ASP A 205 -10.68 14.64 -4.38
N GLY A 206 -11.63 13.69 -4.38
CA GLY A 206 -12.95 13.85 -3.78
C GLY A 206 -13.91 14.74 -4.57
N ASP A 207 -13.72 14.89 -5.89
CA ASP A 207 -14.52 15.75 -6.77
C ASP A 207 -15.78 15.03 -7.29
N ASP A 208 -16.91 15.76 -7.26
CA ASP A 208 -18.24 15.27 -7.63
C ASP A 208 -18.44 15.12 -9.15
N ASN A 209 -17.53 15.62 -9.99
CA ASN A 209 -17.65 15.53 -11.45
C ASN A 209 -17.32 14.13 -12.03
N THR A 210 -16.94 13.18 -11.18
CA THR A 210 -16.57 11.80 -11.55
C THR A 210 -17.61 11.13 -12.47
N LYS A 211 -18.90 11.25 -12.16
CA LYS A 211 -19.97 10.58 -12.92
C LYS A 211 -20.05 11.04 -14.37
N ASN A 212 -19.96 12.35 -14.61
CA ASN A 212 -20.00 12.92 -15.95
C ASN A 212 -18.78 12.48 -16.79
N LEU A 213 -17.62 12.36 -16.15
CA LEU A 213 -16.40 11.86 -16.77
C LEU A 213 -16.55 10.38 -17.17
N LEU A 214 -17.09 9.54 -16.27
CA LEU A 214 -17.35 8.12 -16.54
C LEU A 214 -18.37 7.92 -17.66
N ASP A 215 -19.47 8.68 -17.67
CA ASP A 215 -20.48 8.62 -18.74
C ASP A 215 -19.86 8.97 -20.10
N SER A 216 -19.05 10.04 -20.15
CA SER A 216 -18.33 10.46 -21.35
C SER A 216 -17.31 9.41 -21.80
N ALA A 217 -16.58 8.81 -20.85
CA ALA A 217 -15.61 7.76 -21.11
C ALA A 217 -16.29 6.52 -21.70
N GLY A 218 -17.43 6.10 -21.15
CA GLY A 218 -18.22 4.96 -21.61
C GLY A 218 -18.86 5.18 -22.98
N ILE A 219 -19.28 6.41 -23.31
CA ILE A 219 -19.72 6.75 -24.68
C ILE A 219 -18.55 6.60 -25.65
N SER A 220 -17.39 7.18 -25.31
CA SER A 220 -16.21 7.13 -26.17
C SER A 220 -15.71 5.69 -26.38
N LEU A 221 -15.74 4.86 -25.33
CA LEU A 221 -15.38 3.43 -25.41
C LEU A 221 -16.29 2.65 -26.36
N ARG A 222 -17.61 2.86 -26.27
CA ARG A 222 -18.58 2.20 -27.16
C ARG A 222 -18.40 2.61 -28.63
N VAL A 223 -18.09 3.87 -28.88
CA VAL A 223 -17.77 4.35 -30.24
C VAL A 223 -16.50 3.66 -30.74
N ALA A 224 -15.47 3.58 -29.91
CA ALA A 224 -14.22 2.89 -30.27
C ALA A 224 -14.47 1.40 -30.58
N ASP A 225 -15.21 0.68 -29.74
CA ASP A 225 -15.50 -0.75 -29.92
C ASP A 225 -16.30 -1.03 -31.21
N THR A 226 -17.30 -0.18 -31.49
CA THR A 226 -18.09 -0.25 -32.73
C THR A 226 -17.19 -0.08 -33.96
N LEU A 227 -16.27 0.88 -33.92
CA LEU A 227 -15.33 1.12 -35.02
C LEU A 227 -14.29 -0.01 -35.14
N TYR A 228 -13.84 -0.56 -34.02
CA TYR A 228 -12.88 -1.66 -33.98
C TYR A 228 -13.41 -2.94 -34.62
N THR A 229 -14.72 -3.17 -34.57
CA THR A 229 -15.37 -4.33 -35.26
C THR A 229 -15.01 -4.39 -36.76
N VAL A 230 -14.77 -3.24 -37.41
CA VAL A 230 -14.33 -3.17 -38.81
C VAL A 230 -12.87 -3.61 -38.98
N SER A 231 -12.01 -3.29 -38.01
CA SER A 231 -10.57 -3.56 -38.04
C SER A 231 -10.20 -4.94 -37.47
N LYS A 232 -11.05 -5.49 -36.60
CA LYS A 232 -10.82 -6.71 -35.82
C LYS A 232 -10.40 -7.92 -36.66
N PRO A 233 -11.06 -8.30 -37.78
CA PRO A 233 -10.65 -9.47 -38.56
C PRO A 233 -9.23 -9.36 -39.12
N LEU A 234 -8.85 -8.18 -39.60
CA LEU A 234 -7.53 -7.93 -40.18
C LEU A 234 -6.44 -7.93 -39.09
N LEU A 235 -6.72 -7.32 -37.95
CA LEU A 235 -5.79 -7.31 -36.83
C LEU A 235 -5.57 -8.71 -36.24
N HIS A 236 -6.61 -9.55 -36.12
CA HIS A 236 -6.43 -10.95 -35.71
C HIS A 236 -5.66 -11.77 -36.75
N PHE A 237 -5.87 -11.53 -38.05
CA PHE A 237 -5.11 -12.20 -39.10
C PHE A 237 -3.60 -11.97 -38.93
N PHE A 238 -3.18 -10.78 -38.48
CA PHE A 238 -1.79 -10.46 -38.16
C PHE A 238 -1.40 -10.70 -36.70
N SER A 239 -2.21 -11.42 -35.91
CA SER A 239 -1.98 -11.68 -34.47
C SER A 239 -1.87 -10.43 -33.59
N MET A 240 -2.22 -9.25 -34.11
CA MET A 240 -2.25 -7.99 -33.36
C MET A 240 -3.59 -7.77 -32.64
N GLY A 241 -4.65 -8.48 -33.05
CA GLY A 241 -5.99 -8.35 -32.49
C GLY A 241 -6.05 -8.59 -30.97
N ILE A 242 -5.27 -9.55 -30.46
CA ILE A 242 -5.26 -9.93 -29.04
C ILE A 242 -4.85 -8.75 -28.15
N TYR A 243 -3.83 -7.99 -28.54
CA TYR A 243 -3.37 -6.84 -27.76
C TYR A 243 -4.41 -5.72 -27.74
N VAL A 244 -5.12 -5.52 -28.86
CA VAL A 244 -6.18 -4.51 -28.94
C VAL A 244 -7.40 -4.94 -28.13
N ASP A 245 -7.78 -6.21 -28.19
CA ASP A 245 -8.84 -6.80 -27.36
C ASP A 245 -8.52 -6.66 -25.85
N ASP A 246 -7.27 -6.89 -25.45
CA ASP A 246 -6.81 -6.69 -24.07
C ASP A 246 -6.91 -5.20 -23.67
N LEU A 247 -6.57 -4.24 -24.55
CA LEU A 247 -6.74 -2.81 -24.27
C LEU A 247 -8.21 -2.42 -24.08
N PHE A 248 -9.12 -2.91 -24.92
CA PHE A 248 -10.56 -2.69 -24.74
C PHE A 248 -11.06 -3.27 -23.42
N SER A 249 -10.59 -4.48 -23.08
CA SER A 249 -11.00 -5.19 -21.86
C SER A 249 -10.45 -4.52 -20.59
N LEU A 250 -9.21 -4.01 -20.63
CA LEU A 250 -8.64 -3.18 -19.57
C LEU A 250 -9.47 -1.91 -19.38
N ASN A 251 -9.75 -1.18 -20.46
CA ASN A 251 -10.48 0.08 -20.39
C ASN A 251 -11.94 -0.12 -19.92
N SER A 252 -12.56 -1.22 -20.33
CA SER A 252 -13.87 -1.66 -19.82
C SER A 252 -13.79 -2.00 -18.32
N SER A 253 -12.78 -2.76 -17.89
CA SER A 253 -12.62 -3.12 -16.48
C SER A 253 -12.38 -1.90 -15.58
N VAL A 254 -11.58 -0.94 -16.05
CA VAL A 254 -11.43 0.36 -15.36
C VAL A 254 -12.77 1.08 -15.27
N HIS A 255 -13.56 1.13 -16.36
CA HIS A 255 -14.89 1.72 -16.32
C HIS A 255 -15.77 1.09 -15.24
N HIS A 256 -15.83 -0.24 -15.19
CA HIS A 256 -16.65 -0.97 -14.23
C HIS A 256 -16.19 -0.75 -12.79
N VAL A 257 -14.89 -0.81 -12.50
CA VAL A 257 -14.36 -0.52 -11.15
C VAL A 257 -14.73 0.89 -10.70
N LEU A 258 -14.51 1.92 -11.53
CA LEU A 258 -14.81 3.30 -11.16
C LEU A 258 -16.31 3.56 -11.04
N ASN A 259 -17.13 2.93 -11.89
CA ASN A 259 -18.59 3.04 -11.82
C ASN A 259 -19.15 2.33 -10.57
N SER A 260 -18.72 1.10 -10.28
CA SER A 260 -19.09 0.39 -9.06
C SER A 260 -18.64 1.16 -7.82
N TYR A 261 -17.45 1.78 -7.83
CA TYR A 261 -17.02 2.68 -6.75
C TYR A 261 -18.00 3.83 -6.52
N SER A 262 -18.41 4.52 -7.60
CA SER A 262 -19.36 5.64 -7.50
C SER A 262 -20.71 5.17 -6.93
N ILE A 263 -21.21 4.01 -7.37
CA ILE A 263 -22.47 3.46 -6.87
C ILE A 263 -22.33 3.05 -5.40
N ILE A 264 -21.26 2.33 -5.04
CA ILE A 264 -21.01 1.91 -3.65
C ILE A 264 -20.92 3.12 -2.73
N LYS A 265 -20.27 4.22 -3.14
CA LYS A 265 -20.17 5.45 -2.36
C LYS A 265 -21.57 6.02 -2.04
N ASP A 266 -22.44 6.13 -3.05
CA ASP A 266 -23.79 6.66 -2.89
C ASP A 266 -24.66 5.74 -2.02
N GLU A 267 -24.63 4.43 -2.30
CA GLU A 267 -25.41 3.42 -1.57
C GLU A 267 -24.94 3.27 -0.12
N ALA A 268 -23.62 3.31 0.14
CA ALA A 268 -23.06 3.26 1.48
C ALA A 268 -23.45 4.49 2.30
N SER A 269 -23.53 5.67 1.67
CA SER A 269 -24.01 6.90 2.32
C SER A 269 -25.49 6.80 2.72
N GLN A 270 -26.35 6.24 1.86
CA GLN A 270 -27.75 5.99 2.21
C GLN A 270 -27.89 4.90 3.27
N PHE A 271 -27.11 3.82 3.16
CA PHE A 271 -27.08 2.73 4.12
C PHE A 271 -26.66 3.23 5.51
N SER A 272 -25.57 4.00 5.64
CA SER A 272 -25.09 4.49 6.94
C SER A 272 -26.04 5.52 7.55
N LYS A 273 -26.66 6.37 6.73
CA LYS A 273 -27.71 7.29 7.18
C LYS A 273 -28.88 6.51 7.77
N LEU A 274 -29.37 5.49 7.08
CA LEU A 274 -30.44 4.64 7.61
C LEU A 274 -29.96 3.90 8.86
N LEU A 275 -28.79 3.25 8.84
CA LEU A 275 -28.25 2.50 9.97
C LEU A 275 -28.23 3.31 11.28
N THR A 276 -27.90 4.60 11.19
CA THR A 276 -27.82 5.54 12.33
C THR A 276 -29.16 6.19 12.71
N THR A 277 -30.24 5.98 11.95
CA THR A 277 -31.59 6.43 12.31
C THR A 277 -32.15 5.58 13.45
N PRO A 278 -32.57 6.18 14.58
CA PRO A 278 -33.23 5.46 15.66
C PRO A 278 -34.70 5.14 15.31
N ASP A 279 -35.25 4.12 15.97
CA ASP A 279 -36.66 3.69 15.88
C ASP A 279 -37.16 3.46 14.43
N LYS A 280 -36.38 2.71 13.63
CA LYS A 280 -36.68 2.52 12.20
C LYS A 280 -38.04 1.87 11.94
N THR A 281 -38.76 2.41 10.97
CA THR A 281 -39.97 1.78 10.42
C THR A 281 -39.64 0.55 9.56
N ALA A 282 -40.62 -0.32 9.34
CA ALA A 282 -40.46 -1.48 8.46
C ALA A 282 -40.05 -1.10 7.02
N ASP A 283 -40.51 0.06 6.52
CA ASP A 283 -40.13 0.59 5.20
C ASP A 283 -38.66 1.04 5.16
N GLU A 284 -38.19 1.69 6.23
CA GLU A 284 -36.78 2.09 6.35
C GLU A 284 -35.85 0.89 6.48
N ILE A 285 -36.25 -0.16 7.19
CA ILE A 285 -35.51 -1.43 7.26
C ILE A 285 -35.46 -2.08 5.86
N ALA A 286 -36.58 -2.10 5.12
CA ALA A 286 -36.60 -2.65 3.76
C ALA A 286 -35.65 -1.90 2.82
N LYS A 287 -35.62 -0.56 2.88
CA LYS A 287 -34.67 0.28 2.12
C LYS A 287 -33.22 0.01 2.53
N LEU A 288 -32.95 -0.12 3.83
CA LEU A 288 -31.61 -0.45 4.34
C LEU A 288 -31.12 -1.78 3.75
N ILE A 289 -31.99 -2.80 3.71
CA ILE A 289 -31.68 -4.10 3.12
C ILE A 289 -31.45 -3.99 1.61
N GLU A 290 -32.21 -3.15 0.91
CA GLU A 290 -32.01 -2.88 -0.53
C GLU A 290 -30.65 -2.24 -0.81
N HIS A 291 -30.29 -1.18 -0.07
CA HIS A 291 -28.98 -0.53 -0.16
C HIS A 291 -27.84 -1.52 0.13
N LYS A 292 -27.95 -2.31 1.22
CA LYS A 292 -27.01 -3.39 1.55
C LYS A 292 -26.81 -4.35 0.38
N LYS A 293 -27.91 -4.84 -0.21
CA LYS A 293 -27.88 -5.78 -1.34
C LYS A 293 -27.20 -5.16 -2.56
N ARG A 294 -27.47 -3.88 -2.84
CA ARG A 294 -26.85 -3.14 -3.94
C ARG A 294 -25.34 -2.99 -3.73
N ILE A 295 -24.91 -2.61 -2.53
CA ILE A 295 -23.49 -2.52 -2.15
C ILE A 295 -22.76 -3.83 -2.43
N PHE A 296 -23.27 -4.96 -1.91
CA PHE A 296 -22.61 -6.26 -2.12
C PHE A 296 -22.61 -6.73 -3.58
N THR A 297 -23.64 -6.38 -4.35
CA THR A 297 -23.68 -6.69 -5.79
C THR A 297 -22.58 -5.94 -6.54
N GLU A 298 -22.40 -4.65 -6.22
CA GLU A 298 -21.38 -3.81 -6.86
C GLU A 298 -19.97 -4.13 -6.36
N LEU A 299 -19.80 -4.53 -5.10
CA LEU A 299 -18.52 -5.03 -4.58
C LEU A 299 -18.10 -6.31 -5.31
N SER A 300 -19.03 -7.25 -5.55
CA SER A 300 -18.73 -8.47 -6.32
C SER A 300 -18.31 -8.12 -7.75
N THR A 301 -19.03 -7.20 -8.40
CA THR A 301 -18.69 -6.73 -9.75
C THR A 301 -17.31 -6.06 -9.77
N MET A 302 -17.03 -5.19 -8.78
CA MET A 302 -15.75 -4.53 -8.63
C MET A 302 -14.61 -5.55 -8.45
N GLN A 303 -14.81 -6.59 -7.64
CA GLN A 303 -13.80 -7.61 -7.38
C GLN A 303 -13.40 -8.37 -8.65
N ASP A 304 -14.37 -8.77 -9.47
CA ASP A 304 -14.12 -9.47 -10.74
C ASP A 304 -13.22 -8.65 -11.67
N HIS A 305 -13.50 -7.35 -11.77
CA HIS A 305 -12.71 -6.43 -12.61
C HIS A 305 -11.37 -6.05 -11.99
N LEU A 306 -11.26 -5.91 -10.67
CA LEU A 306 -9.99 -5.69 -9.99
C LEU A 306 -9.03 -6.86 -10.21
N PHE A 307 -9.52 -8.10 -10.14
CA PHE A 307 -8.74 -9.29 -10.44
C PHE A 307 -8.21 -9.27 -11.88
N TYR A 308 -9.08 -8.98 -12.85
CA TYR A 308 -8.68 -8.85 -14.26
C TYR A 308 -7.60 -7.77 -14.46
N LEU A 309 -7.80 -6.58 -13.87
CA LEU A 309 -6.82 -5.50 -13.95
C LEU A 309 -5.48 -5.91 -13.34
N LYS A 310 -5.46 -6.52 -12.16
CA LYS A 310 -4.25 -7.02 -11.51
C LYS A 310 -3.46 -7.99 -12.41
N GLU A 311 -4.16 -8.91 -13.07
CA GLU A 311 -3.54 -9.92 -13.94
C GLU A 311 -2.97 -9.30 -15.23
N LYS A 312 -3.71 -8.36 -15.83
CA LYS A 312 -3.42 -7.82 -17.17
C LYS A 312 -2.59 -6.53 -17.18
N LEU A 313 -2.50 -5.81 -16.07
CA LEU A 313 -1.71 -4.57 -16.00
C LEU A 313 -0.20 -4.90 -16.11
N PRO A 314 0.54 -4.30 -17.07
CA PRO A 314 1.96 -4.56 -17.24
C PRO A 314 2.83 -3.84 -16.21
N ASN A 315 3.98 -4.42 -15.87
CA ASN A 315 4.97 -3.82 -14.95
C ASN A 315 6.06 -3.02 -15.70
N TRP A 316 5.69 -2.25 -16.71
CA TRP A 316 6.67 -1.57 -17.58
C TRP A 316 7.29 -0.32 -16.95
N THR A 317 6.57 0.34 -16.04
CA THR A 317 7.02 1.56 -15.37
C THR A 317 6.83 1.46 -13.86
N GLU A 318 7.55 2.29 -13.11
CA GLU A 318 7.41 2.39 -11.66
C GLU A 318 5.98 2.79 -11.28
N ASP A 319 5.36 3.72 -12.01
CA ASP A 319 3.98 4.17 -11.76
C ASP A 319 2.95 3.06 -11.98
N LEU A 320 3.10 2.25 -13.04
CA LEU A 320 2.24 1.09 -13.26
C LEU A 320 2.43 0.04 -12.17
N THR A 321 3.67 -0.14 -11.68
CA THR A 321 3.96 -1.04 -10.58
C THR A 321 3.29 -0.56 -9.28
N LYS A 322 3.37 0.75 -8.97
CA LYS A 322 2.65 1.35 -7.83
C LYS A 322 1.14 1.20 -7.97
N MET A 323 0.59 1.44 -9.16
CA MET A 323 -0.83 1.29 -9.43
C MET A 323 -1.29 -0.15 -9.24
N LYS A 324 -0.49 -1.13 -9.68
CA LYS A 324 -0.78 -2.55 -9.44
C LYS A 324 -0.83 -2.88 -7.95
N LEU A 325 0.10 -2.37 -7.15
CA LEU A 325 0.07 -2.52 -5.69
C LEU A 325 -1.19 -1.91 -5.07
N THR A 326 -1.63 -0.73 -5.54
CA THR A 326 -2.89 -0.13 -5.09
C THR A 326 -4.11 -0.97 -5.47
N LEU A 327 -4.14 -1.53 -6.68
CA LEU A 327 -5.23 -2.42 -7.13
C LEU A 327 -5.24 -3.73 -6.34
N GLU A 328 -4.07 -4.26 -5.99
CA GLU A 328 -3.93 -5.42 -5.11
C GLU A 328 -4.52 -5.14 -3.73
N GLN A 329 -4.15 -4.02 -3.11
CA GLN A 329 -4.73 -3.59 -1.83
C GLN A 329 -6.25 -3.40 -1.91
N ALA A 330 -6.74 -2.76 -2.97
CA ALA A 330 -8.18 -2.57 -3.18
C ALA A 330 -8.91 -3.91 -3.34
N SER A 331 -8.33 -4.85 -4.09
CA SER A 331 -8.89 -6.19 -4.29
C SER A 331 -8.92 -7.01 -3.00
N GLU A 332 -7.85 -6.94 -2.19
CA GLU A 332 -7.81 -7.56 -0.86
C GLU A 332 -8.88 -6.96 0.06
N THR A 333 -9.03 -5.63 0.05
CA THR A 333 -10.05 -4.91 0.82
C THR A 333 -11.47 -5.35 0.42
N VAL A 334 -11.76 -5.35 -0.89
CA VAL A 334 -13.08 -5.75 -1.40
C VAL A 334 -13.36 -7.21 -1.10
N SER A 335 -12.37 -8.10 -1.24
CA SER A 335 -12.51 -9.52 -0.88
C SER A 335 -12.86 -9.69 0.60
N GLY A 336 -12.14 -9.03 1.50
CA GLY A 336 -12.41 -9.12 2.94
C GLY A 336 -13.81 -8.61 3.32
N VAL A 337 -14.32 -7.57 2.64
CA VAL A 337 -15.70 -7.11 2.83
C VAL A 337 -16.72 -8.12 2.29
N LEU A 338 -16.43 -8.75 1.14
CA LEU A 338 -17.31 -9.78 0.56
C LEU A 338 -17.40 -11.03 1.43
N ASP A 339 -16.32 -11.39 2.13
CA ASP A 339 -16.31 -12.53 3.06
C ASP A 339 -17.27 -12.31 4.25
N LEU A 340 -17.52 -11.05 4.63
CA LEU A 340 -18.49 -10.69 5.67
C LEU A 340 -19.95 -10.66 5.18
N ARG A 341 -20.20 -10.75 3.86
CA ARG A 341 -21.54 -10.57 3.27
C ARG A 341 -22.61 -11.42 3.93
N ASP A 342 -22.31 -12.69 4.16
CA ASP A 342 -23.27 -13.67 4.67
C ASP A 342 -23.42 -13.60 6.20
N HIS A 343 -22.63 -12.74 6.86
CA HIS A 343 -22.62 -12.53 8.30
C HIS A 343 -23.17 -11.17 8.73
N VAL A 344 -23.31 -10.20 7.83
CA VAL A 344 -23.83 -8.85 8.15
C VAL A 344 -25.17 -8.93 8.88
N ASP A 345 -26.08 -9.80 8.44
CA ASP A 345 -27.43 -9.90 9.01
C ASP A 345 -27.39 -10.46 10.43
N SER A 346 -26.46 -11.41 10.68
CA SER A 346 -26.19 -11.93 12.02
C SER A 346 -25.55 -10.84 12.90
N ILE A 347 -24.53 -10.12 12.41
CA ILE A 347 -23.83 -9.06 13.16
C ILE A 347 -24.81 -7.95 13.57
N PHE A 348 -25.64 -7.51 12.63
CA PHE A 348 -26.60 -6.44 12.80
C PHE A 348 -27.99 -6.89 13.29
N ALA A 349 -28.08 -8.12 13.81
CA ALA A 349 -29.25 -8.59 14.56
C ALA A 349 -30.55 -8.47 13.75
N ALA A 350 -30.55 -8.97 12.52
CA ALA A 350 -31.70 -8.88 11.60
C ALA A 350 -32.95 -9.63 12.11
N ASP A 351 -32.74 -10.73 12.84
CA ASP A 351 -33.81 -11.61 13.31
C ASP A 351 -34.06 -11.51 14.83
N ASP A 352 -32.99 -11.45 15.62
CA ASP A 352 -33.02 -11.45 17.09
C ASP A 352 -32.15 -10.34 17.67
N GLU A 353 -32.53 -9.78 18.83
CA GLU A 353 -31.72 -8.78 19.54
C GLU A 353 -30.41 -9.41 20.02
N LYS A 354 -29.29 -8.73 19.75
CA LYS A 354 -27.96 -9.13 20.20
C LYS A 354 -27.32 -8.11 21.11
N LYS A 355 -26.46 -8.56 22.01
CA LYS A 355 -25.75 -7.74 22.98
C LYS A 355 -24.24 -7.95 22.85
N TYR A 356 -23.50 -6.86 22.70
CA TYR A 356 -22.05 -6.91 22.49
C TYR A 356 -21.30 -6.18 23.58
N LEU A 357 -20.12 -6.70 23.90
CA LEU A 357 -19.13 -6.09 24.78
C LEU A 357 -18.03 -5.41 23.95
N LEU A 358 -17.78 -4.13 24.20
CA LEU A 358 -16.71 -3.36 23.59
C LEU A 358 -15.67 -2.96 24.63
N LEU A 359 -14.46 -3.48 24.56
CA LEU A 359 -13.36 -3.18 25.48
C LEU A 359 -12.44 -2.11 24.87
N PHE A 360 -12.20 -1.01 25.59
CA PHE A 360 -11.26 0.03 25.18
C PHE A 360 -9.91 -0.17 25.87
N ALA A 361 -8.95 -0.72 25.13
CA ALA A 361 -7.61 -1.03 25.62
C ALA A 361 -6.62 0.11 25.33
N ASN A 362 -5.93 0.60 26.36
CA ASN A 362 -4.82 1.51 26.20
C ASN A 362 -3.54 0.70 25.92
N ASN A 363 -3.20 0.55 24.64
CA ASN A 363 -2.02 -0.17 24.20
C ASN A 363 -0.68 0.57 24.45
N MET A 364 -0.73 1.82 24.95
CA MET A 364 0.46 2.51 25.46
C MET A 364 0.87 2.01 26.85
N GLU A 365 -0.05 1.34 27.55
CA GLU A 365 0.18 0.55 28.75
C GLU A 365 -0.11 -0.93 28.41
N LEU A 366 0.80 -1.53 27.64
CA LEU A 366 0.57 -2.80 26.95
C LEU A 366 0.34 -3.96 27.95
N ARG A 367 -0.57 -4.86 27.59
CA ARG A 367 -0.80 -6.16 28.22
C ARG A 367 -0.76 -7.24 27.13
N PRO A 368 -0.54 -8.52 27.45
CA PRO A 368 -0.54 -9.60 26.46
C PRO A 368 -1.78 -9.59 25.55
N GLY A 369 -2.94 -9.29 26.13
CA GLY A 369 -4.23 -9.23 25.45
C GLY A 369 -4.58 -7.91 24.75
N GLY A 370 -3.67 -6.93 24.67
CA GLY A 370 -3.88 -5.70 23.89
C GLY A 370 -3.57 -4.38 24.61
N GLY A 371 -3.67 -4.36 25.94
CA GLY A 371 -3.46 -3.15 26.74
C GLY A 371 -4.30 -3.12 28.01
N PHE A 372 -4.06 -2.12 28.85
CA PHE A 372 -4.87 -1.85 30.03
C PHE A 372 -6.30 -1.47 29.64
N ILE A 373 -7.32 -2.16 30.17
CA ILE A 373 -8.73 -1.87 29.87
C ILE A 373 -9.15 -0.68 30.72
N GLY A 374 -9.19 0.51 30.11
CA GLY A 374 -9.56 1.72 30.83
C GLY A 374 -11.07 1.94 30.90
N SER A 375 -11.80 1.49 29.90
CA SER A 375 -13.25 1.67 29.80
C SER A 375 -13.83 0.56 28.94
N PHE A 376 -15.14 0.38 29.01
CA PHE A 376 -15.85 -0.53 28.13
C PHE A 376 -17.21 0.05 27.77
N ALA A 377 -17.82 -0.45 26.70
CA ALA A 377 -19.20 -0.18 26.38
C ALA A 377 -19.97 -1.47 26.22
N ILE A 378 -21.24 -1.43 26.59
CA ILE A 378 -22.22 -2.46 26.29
C ILE A 378 -23.21 -1.83 25.34
N PHE A 379 -23.50 -2.48 24.22
CA PHE A 379 -24.52 -2.03 23.29
C PHE A 379 -25.37 -3.18 22.80
N LYS A 380 -26.61 -2.85 22.45
CA LYS A 380 -27.57 -3.79 21.89
C LYS A 380 -27.77 -3.49 20.42
N VAL A 381 -27.98 -4.53 19.63
CA VAL A 381 -28.31 -4.40 18.22
C VAL A 381 -29.59 -5.15 17.96
N LYS A 382 -30.51 -4.54 17.23
CA LYS A 382 -31.76 -5.18 16.81
C LYS A 382 -32.23 -4.54 15.51
N ASN A 383 -32.63 -5.34 14.52
CA ASN A 383 -33.16 -4.86 13.25
C ASN A 383 -32.25 -3.81 12.58
N TYR A 384 -30.93 -4.03 12.55
CA TYR A 384 -29.94 -3.08 12.04
C TYR A 384 -29.93 -1.72 12.77
N GLU A 385 -30.33 -1.70 14.03
CA GLU A 385 -30.26 -0.54 14.89
C GLU A 385 -29.38 -0.82 16.10
N ILE A 386 -28.34 -0.01 16.27
CA ILE A 386 -27.55 0.00 17.49
C ILE A 386 -28.31 0.86 18.50
N SER A 387 -28.81 0.20 19.54
CA SER A 387 -29.57 0.82 20.63
C SER A 387 -28.83 0.67 21.96
N ASP A 388 -29.16 1.54 22.91
CA ASP A 388 -28.73 1.43 24.31
C ASP A 388 -27.19 1.30 24.50
N ILE A 389 -26.42 2.13 23.80
CA ILE A 389 -24.97 2.17 24.00
C ILE A 389 -24.65 2.81 25.35
N ARG A 390 -24.11 2.03 26.27
CA ARG A 390 -23.71 2.48 27.61
C ARG A 390 -22.21 2.35 27.76
N VAL A 391 -21.54 3.47 28.00
CA VAL A 391 -20.09 3.52 28.30
C VAL A 391 -19.88 3.51 29.81
N TYR A 392 -18.92 2.72 30.27
CA TYR A 392 -18.54 2.58 31.67
C TYR A 392 -17.05 2.90 31.84
N ASP A 393 -16.71 3.57 32.94
CA ASP A 393 -15.33 3.55 33.42
C ASP A 393 -15.09 2.19 34.10
N VAL A 394 -13.95 1.56 33.86
CA VAL A 394 -13.66 0.24 34.42
C VAL A 394 -13.70 0.25 35.95
N TYR A 395 -13.29 1.37 36.57
CA TYR A 395 -13.30 1.51 38.02
C TYR A 395 -14.70 1.55 38.64
N ASP A 396 -15.72 1.94 37.87
CA ASP A 396 -17.11 1.89 38.32
C ASP A 396 -17.57 0.43 38.52
N ALA A 397 -17.11 -0.47 37.62
CA ALA A 397 -17.40 -1.90 37.67
C ALA A 397 -16.52 -2.63 38.69
N ASP A 398 -15.20 -2.43 38.64
CA ASP A 398 -14.23 -3.02 39.58
C ASP A 398 -14.62 -2.75 41.04
N GLY A 399 -15.15 -1.56 41.34
CA GLY A 399 -15.60 -1.18 42.69
C GLY A 399 -16.83 -1.93 43.20
N GLN A 400 -17.56 -2.65 42.32
CA GLN A 400 -18.69 -3.51 42.69
C GLN A 400 -18.27 -4.97 42.93
N LEU A 401 -17.05 -5.36 42.57
CA LEU A 401 -16.56 -6.73 42.76
C LEU A 401 -16.48 -7.06 44.26
N LYS A 402 -17.25 -8.07 44.70
CA LYS A 402 -17.30 -8.51 46.10
C LYS A 402 -16.41 -9.71 46.38
N ASP A 403 -16.21 -10.56 45.37
CA ASP A 403 -15.45 -11.79 45.50
C ASP A 403 -13.96 -11.52 45.32
N GLN A 404 -13.14 -12.13 46.17
CA GLN A 404 -11.68 -12.11 46.01
C GLN A 404 -11.28 -13.04 44.85
N ILE A 405 -10.65 -12.48 43.82
CA ILE A 405 -10.09 -13.24 42.70
C ILE A 405 -8.58 -13.06 42.69
N ASP A 406 -7.84 -14.16 42.69
CA ASP A 406 -6.38 -14.13 42.69
C ASP A 406 -5.87 -13.75 41.29
N PRO A 407 -4.97 -12.75 41.16
CA PRO A 407 -4.42 -12.39 39.87
C PRO A 407 -3.27 -13.32 39.45
N PRO A 408 -2.93 -13.34 38.15
CA PRO A 408 -1.69 -13.94 37.66
C PRO A 408 -0.46 -13.51 38.49
N ALA A 409 0.45 -14.45 38.76
CA ALA A 409 1.64 -14.21 39.60
C ALA A 409 2.44 -12.95 39.21
N PRO A 410 2.69 -12.64 37.92
CA PRO A 410 3.38 -11.40 37.56
C PRO A 410 2.64 -10.14 38.00
N ILE A 411 1.30 -10.12 37.99
CA ILE A 411 0.53 -8.97 38.49
C ILE A 411 0.77 -8.78 39.99
N VAL A 412 0.76 -9.86 40.77
CA VAL A 412 1.09 -9.81 42.22
C VAL A 412 2.50 -9.25 42.42
N ASP A 413 3.49 -9.84 41.75
CA ASP A 413 4.90 -9.57 42.01
C ASP A 413 5.33 -8.16 41.57
N TYR A 414 4.74 -7.62 40.48
CA TYR A 414 5.17 -6.34 39.89
C TYR A 414 4.25 -5.16 40.17
N LEU A 415 2.94 -5.38 40.36
CA LEU A 415 1.98 -4.33 40.69
C LEU A 415 1.64 -4.25 42.18
N ASP A 416 2.12 -5.19 43.00
CA ASP A 416 1.74 -5.33 44.41
C ASP A 416 0.21 -5.42 44.57
N GLN A 417 -0.43 -6.03 43.57
CA GLN A 417 -1.88 -6.14 43.47
C GLN A 417 -2.28 -7.57 43.83
N THR A 418 -2.90 -7.73 45.00
CA THR A 418 -3.33 -9.04 45.51
C THR A 418 -4.72 -9.44 45.03
N HIS A 419 -5.43 -8.56 44.31
CA HIS A 419 -6.80 -8.79 43.83
C HIS A 419 -6.88 -8.50 42.33
N TRP A 420 -7.49 -9.41 41.57
CA TRP A 420 -7.64 -9.27 40.13
C TRP A 420 -8.94 -8.57 39.75
N PHE A 421 -8.87 -7.74 38.72
CA PHE A 421 -9.95 -6.84 38.31
C PHE A 421 -10.08 -6.83 36.78
N LEU A 422 -11.22 -6.38 36.26
CA LEU A 422 -11.47 -6.28 34.82
C LEU A 422 -10.40 -5.45 34.10
N ARG A 423 -9.92 -4.37 34.70
CA ARG A 423 -8.91 -3.47 34.10
C ARG A 423 -7.60 -4.16 33.69
N ASP A 424 -7.23 -5.24 34.37
CA ASP A 424 -6.01 -6.03 34.12
C ASP A 424 -6.35 -7.47 33.66
N SER A 425 -7.59 -7.72 33.22
CA SER A 425 -8.03 -9.07 32.82
C SER A 425 -7.48 -9.53 31.46
N ALA A 426 -7.06 -8.59 30.61
CA ALA A 426 -6.45 -8.84 29.30
C ALA A 426 -5.00 -9.35 29.40
N PHE A 427 -4.75 -10.33 30.28
CA PHE A 427 -3.41 -10.81 30.64
C PHE A 427 -2.96 -12.06 29.87
N GLU A 428 -3.86 -12.71 29.14
CA GLU A 428 -3.50 -13.81 28.24
C GLU A 428 -3.18 -13.26 26.84
N PRO A 429 -2.27 -13.88 26.07
CA PRO A 429 -1.99 -13.47 24.70
C PRO A 429 -3.02 -14.06 23.70
N ASP A 430 -4.22 -14.38 24.19
CA ASP A 430 -5.33 -15.00 23.46
C ASP A 430 -6.63 -14.24 23.77
N PHE A 431 -7.21 -13.59 22.77
CA PHE A 431 -8.39 -12.75 23.00
C PHE A 431 -9.65 -13.55 23.36
N SER A 432 -9.80 -14.79 22.90
CA SER A 432 -10.96 -15.61 23.28
C SER A 432 -10.95 -15.90 24.77
N THR A 433 -9.76 -16.19 25.32
CA THR A 433 -9.56 -16.37 26.76
C THR A 433 -9.81 -15.07 27.53
N ASN A 434 -9.30 -13.94 27.03
CA ASN A 434 -9.52 -12.63 27.66
C ASN A 434 -11.00 -12.20 27.64
N TYR A 435 -11.73 -12.50 26.56
CA TYR A 435 -13.15 -12.21 26.45
C TYR A 435 -13.97 -12.99 27.49
N GLU A 436 -13.74 -14.30 27.62
CA GLU A 436 -14.39 -15.11 28.65
C GLU A 436 -14.06 -14.62 30.06
N GLN A 437 -12.82 -14.20 30.29
CA GLN A 437 -12.42 -13.63 31.57
C GLN A 437 -13.12 -12.28 31.84
N ALA A 438 -13.21 -11.40 30.84
CA ALA A 438 -13.93 -10.12 30.96
C ALA A 438 -15.43 -10.33 31.21
N LYS A 439 -16.06 -11.27 30.51
CA LYS A 439 -17.45 -11.69 30.71
C LYS A 439 -17.69 -12.17 32.14
N LYS A 440 -16.79 -13.00 32.67
CA LYS A 440 -16.85 -13.45 34.07
C LYS A 440 -16.73 -12.30 35.07
N PHE A 441 -15.84 -11.34 34.84
CA PHE A 441 -15.72 -10.16 35.70
C PHE A 441 -17.02 -9.32 35.69
N LEU A 442 -17.55 -9.02 34.51
CA LEU A 442 -18.78 -8.23 34.36
C LEU A 442 -20.01 -8.91 34.96
N GLU A 443 -20.10 -10.24 34.90
CA GLU A 443 -21.15 -11.00 35.57
C GLU A 443 -21.07 -10.84 37.09
N LEU A 444 -19.86 -10.87 37.66
CA LEU A 444 -19.65 -10.73 39.12
C LEU A 444 -19.78 -9.28 39.60
N GLU A 445 -19.37 -8.31 38.79
CA GLU A 445 -19.37 -6.89 39.11
C GLU A 445 -20.74 -6.24 38.90
N LEU A 446 -21.37 -6.50 37.76
CA LEU A 446 -22.57 -5.80 37.30
C LEU A 446 -23.77 -6.72 37.07
N GLY A 447 -23.59 -8.04 37.08
CA GLY A 447 -24.62 -9.00 36.65
C GLY A 447 -24.83 -9.00 35.14
N GLU A 448 -23.79 -8.67 34.37
CA GLU A 448 -23.83 -8.57 32.91
C GLU A 448 -22.90 -9.62 32.27
N GLY A 449 -23.46 -10.73 31.76
CA GLY A 449 -22.65 -11.83 31.19
C GLY A 449 -23.21 -12.50 29.93
N ASP A 450 -24.43 -12.14 29.50
CA ASP A 450 -25.14 -12.65 28.32
C ASP A 450 -24.78 -11.88 27.03
N PHE A 451 -23.51 -11.92 26.64
CA PHE A 451 -23.04 -11.29 25.40
C PHE A 451 -23.02 -12.28 24.23
N ASP A 452 -23.37 -11.81 23.02
CA ASP A 452 -23.27 -12.54 21.74
C ASP A 452 -21.88 -12.43 21.09
N GLY A 453 -21.02 -11.57 21.64
CA GLY A 453 -19.66 -11.35 21.15
C GLY A 453 -18.96 -10.19 21.83
N GLY A 454 -17.65 -10.14 21.63
CA GLY A 454 -16.75 -9.15 22.21
C GLY A 454 -15.86 -8.51 21.15
N ILE A 455 -15.59 -7.22 21.31
CA ILE A 455 -14.65 -6.47 20.46
C ILE A 455 -13.68 -5.76 21.38
N LEU A 456 -12.38 -5.90 21.15
CA LEU A 456 -11.36 -5.07 21.79
C LEU A 456 -10.84 -4.06 20.78
N LEU A 457 -10.92 -2.78 21.15
CA LEU A 457 -10.38 -1.66 20.38
C LEU A 457 -9.24 -1.02 21.14
N THR A 458 -8.07 -0.94 20.52
CA THR A 458 -6.95 -0.20 21.10
C THR A 458 -7.07 1.30 20.85
N THR A 459 -6.27 2.10 21.56
CA THR A 459 -6.15 3.54 21.29
C THR A 459 -5.71 3.80 19.85
N THR A 460 -4.79 2.98 19.32
CA THR A 460 -4.34 3.07 17.92
C THR A 460 -5.46 2.75 16.92
N ALA A 461 -6.33 1.77 17.20
CA ALA A 461 -7.50 1.51 16.35
C ALA A 461 -8.44 2.72 16.26
N ILE A 462 -8.68 3.42 17.37
CA ILE A 462 -9.51 4.63 17.36
C ILE A 462 -8.85 5.73 16.51
N GLN A 463 -7.53 5.90 16.58
CA GLN A 463 -6.82 6.86 15.72
C GLN A 463 -6.93 6.51 14.23
N HIS A 464 -6.89 5.22 13.89
CA HIS A 464 -7.13 4.74 12.53
C HIS A 464 -8.55 5.08 12.05
N ILE A 465 -9.58 4.82 12.87
CA ILE A 465 -10.97 5.18 12.53
C ILE A 465 -11.13 6.71 12.39
N LEU A 466 -10.52 7.50 13.27
CA LEU A 466 -10.52 8.96 13.17
C LEU A 466 -9.78 9.47 11.93
N SER A 467 -8.96 8.67 11.26
CA SER A 467 -8.31 9.08 10.01
C SER A 467 -9.28 9.21 8.85
N SER A 468 -10.47 8.59 8.93
CA SER A 468 -11.53 8.77 7.94
C SER A 468 -12.48 9.93 8.26
N MET A 469 -12.26 10.62 9.38
CA MET A 469 -13.12 11.68 9.92
C MET A 469 -12.25 12.93 10.21
N ASP A 470 -12.31 13.96 9.37
CA ASP A 470 -11.36 15.10 9.44
C ASP A 470 -11.22 15.73 10.83
N LYS A 471 -12.32 16.29 11.35
CA LYS A 471 -12.37 17.03 12.62
C LYS A 471 -13.64 16.69 13.36
N LEU A 472 -13.48 16.04 14.49
CA LEU A 472 -14.59 15.66 15.34
C LEU A 472 -14.77 16.70 16.45
N TYR A 473 -15.75 17.60 16.29
CA TYR A 473 -16.05 18.57 17.33
C TYR A 473 -16.85 17.91 18.46
N ILE A 474 -16.39 18.06 19.71
CA ILE A 474 -17.03 17.53 20.91
C ILE A 474 -17.66 18.70 21.68
N PRO A 475 -18.97 18.96 21.53
CA PRO A 475 -19.60 20.17 22.05
C PRO A 475 -19.48 20.33 23.57
N ASP A 476 -19.66 19.24 24.32
CA ASP A 476 -19.62 19.22 25.79
C ASP A 476 -18.27 19.66 26.36
N PHE A 477 -17.20 19.49 25.58
CA PHE A 477 -15.83 19.80 25.97
C PHE A 477 -15.27 21.01 25.22
N GLN A 478 -15.98 21.54 24.23
CA GLN A 478 -15.53 22.60 23.33
C GLN A 478 -14.19 22.28 22.66
N GLU A 479 -13.99 21.01 22.32
CA GLU A 479 -12.74 20.48 21.79
C GLU A 479 -12.91 19.93 20.39
N THR A 480 -11.84 19.95 19.61
CA THR A 480 -11.80 19.29 18.31
C THR A 480 -10.82 18.13 18.38
N ILE A 481 -11.33 16.92 18.16
CA ILE A 481 -10.57 15.69 18.18
C ILE A 481 -10.20 15.30 16.75
N THR A 482 -8.94 14.91 16.58
CA THR A 482 -8.35 14.40 15.33
C THR A 482 -7.54 13.16 15.65
N LYS A 483 -7.15 12.38 14.63
CA LYS A 483 -6.25 11.23 14.81
C LYS A 483 -4.95 11.58 15.56
N ASP A 484 -4.43 12.80 15.37
CA ASP A 484 -3.13 13.22 15.90
C ASP A 484 -3.22 13.71 17.35
N ASN A 485 -4.34 14.31 17.76
CA ASN A 485 -4.50 14.84 19.10
C ASN A 485 -5.31 13.95 20.05
N PHE A 486 -6.01 12.94 19.51
CA PHE A 486 -6.94 12.08 20.27
C PHE A 486 -6.28 11.49 21.51
N TYR A 487 -5.08 10.92 21.39
CA TYR A 487 -4.37 10.32 22.51
C TYR A 487 -4.09 11.34 23.63
N ILE A 488 -3.47 12.48 23.29
CA ILE A 488 -3.10 13.51 24.26
C ILE A 488 -4.34 14.14 24.92
N LYS A 489 -5.40 14.39 24.15
CA LYS A 489 -6.66 14.92 24.67
C LYS A 489 -7.36 13.90 25.57
N THR A 490 -7.40 12.63 25.17
CA THR A 490 -7.94 11.56 26.02
C THR A 490 -7.17 11.47 27.32
N GLN A 491 -5.84 11.53 27.28
CA GLN A 491 -5.01 11.53 28.49
C GLN A 491 -5.34 12.71 29.41
N LEU A 492 -5.46 13.93 28.85
CA LEU A 492 -5.81 15.13 29.59
C LEU A 492 -7.19 14.99 30.27
N TYR A 493 -8.22 14.58 29.53
CA TYR A 493 -9.57 14.48 30.07
C TYR A 493 -9.81 13.25 30.95
N ALA A 494 -9.05 12.17 30.73
CA ALA A 494 -9.14 10.93 31.50
C ALA A 494 -8.37 10.99 32.81
N GLU A 495 -7.23 11.70 32.86
CA GLU A 495 -6.30 11.60 33.99
C GLU A 495 -6.04 12.91 34.74
N GLU A 496 -6.24 14.09 34.13
CA GLU A 496 -6.05 15.36 34.84
C GLU A 496 -7.11 15.52 35.95
N ASN A 497 -6.65 15.53 37.20
CA ASN A 497 -7.46 15.54 38.43
C ASN A 497 -8.39 14.32 38.56
N PHE A 498 -7.98 13.16 38.05
CA PHE A 498 -8.74 11.92 38.20
C PHE A 498 -8.79 11.46 39.66
N PHE A 499 -9.98 10.98 40.06
CA PHE A 499 -10.20 10.23 41.29
C PHE A 499 -11.28 9.16 41.02
N PRO A 500 -11.24 7.99 41.67
CA PRO A 500 -12.25 6.95 41.51
C PRO A 500 -13.67 7.50 41.72
N GLY A 501 -14.57 7.26 40.75
CA GLY A 501 -15.94 7.79 40.70
C GLY A 501 -16.11 9.08 39.87
N SER A 502 -15.02 9.67 39.35
CA SER A 502 -15.10 10.82 38.43
C SER A 502 -15.75 10.43 37.10
N GLN A 503 -16.87 11.08 36.78
CA GLN A 503 -17.62 10.83 35.54
C GLN A 503 -16.99 11.50 34.30
N LYS A 504 -15.89 12.26 34.45
CA LYS A 504 -15.31 13.07 33.37
C LYS A 504 -14.81 12.22 32.21
N LYS A 505 -14.07 11.14 32.51
CA LYS A 505 -13.54 10.19 31.51
C LYS A 505 -14.65 9.48 30.75
N LYS A 506 -15.60 8.88 31.48
CA LYS A 506 -16.79 8.23 30.92
C LYS A 506 -17.60 9.18 30.02
N ARG A 507 -17.84 10.42 30.46
CA ARG A 507 -18.52 11.43 29.66
C ARG A 507 -17.73 11.81 28.41
N PHE A 508 -16.42 12.02 28.52
CA PHE A 508 -15.58 12.35 27.37
C PHE A 508 -15.58 11.25 26.31
N LEU A 509 -15.29 10.01 26.71
CA LEU A 509 -15.28 8.87 25.79
C LEU A 509 -16.66 8.60 25.20
N GLY A 510 -17.73 8.72 25.99
CA GLY A 510 -19.11 8.63 25.52
C GLY A 510 -19.43 9.71 24.48
N SER A 511 -19.07 10.97 24.73
CA SER A 511 -19.27 12.06 23.76
C SER A 511 -18.44 11.86 22.50
N VAL A 512 -17.18 11.39 22.59
CA VAL A 512 -16.35 11.07 21.42
C VAL A 512 -17.00 9.96 20.59
N MET A 513 -17.37 8.83 21.21
CA MET A 513 -17.99 7.71 20.50
C MET A 513 -19.31 8.10 19.84
N ASN A 514 -20.17 8.86 20.54
CA ASN A 514 -21.42 9.35 19.96
C ASN A 514 -21.16 10.27 18.75
N GLN A 515 -20.20 11.17 18.85
CA GLN A 515 -19.83 12.02 17.73
C GLN A 515 -19.23 11.21 16.58
N MET A 516 -18.41 10.18 16.85
CA MET A 516 -17.89 9.29 15.80
C MET A 516 -19.03 8.60 15.05
N ILE A 517 -20.02 8.06 15.75
CA ILE A 517 -21.19 7.41 15.14
C ILE A 517 -21.97 8.40 14.27
N LEU A 518 -22.22 9.62 14.75
CA LEU A 518 -22.92 10.65 13.99
C LEU A 518 -22.16 11.09 12.73
N ASN A 519 -20.82 11.12 12.81
CA ASN A 519 -19.95 11.52 11.69
C ASN A 519 -19.61 10.35 10.74
N LEU A 520 -20.13 9.15 10.95
CA LEU A 520 -20.00 8.05 9.98
C LEU A 520 -20.62 8.41 8.61
N GLN A 521 -21.66 9.24 8.59
CA GLN A 521 -22.34 9.65 7.35
C GLN A 521 -21.46 10.50 6.43
N THR A 522 -20.50 11.24 7.00
CA THR A 522 -19.58 12.15 6.31
C THR A 522 -18.17 11.59 6.21
N ALA A 523 -17.92 10.38 6.72
CA ALA A 523 -16.63 9.74 6.68
C ALA A 523 -16.24 9.33 5.24
N SER A 524 -14.94 9.33 4.96
CA SER A 524 -14.40 8.71 3.75
C SER A 524 -14.48 7.20 3.87
N TYR A 525 -15.51 6.54 3.30
CA TYR A 525 -15.68 5.08 3.37
C TYR A 525 -14.45 4.28 2.94
N PRO A 526 -13.75 4.60 1.84
CA PRO A 526 -12.54 3.87 1.45
C PRO A 526 -11.44 3.97 2.51
N THR A 527 -11.28 5.16 3.11
CA THR A 527 -10.34 5.36 4.22
C THR A 527 -10.80 4.61 5.46
N LEU A 528 -12.10 4.64 5.79
CA LEU A 528 -12.65 3.95 6.95
C LEU A 528 -12.42 2.44 6.85
N PHE A 529 -12.79 1.81 5.73
CA PHE A 529 -12.65 0.36 5.54
C PHE A 529 -11.18 -0.07 5.51
N SER A 530 -10.32 0.66 4.78
CA SER A 530 -8.88 0.36 4.77
C SER A 530 -8.25 0.52 6.15
N MET A 531 -8.66 1.51 6.94
CA MET A 531 -8.18 1.71 8.31
C MET A 531 -8.74 0.68 9.30
N LEU A 532 -9.97 0.21 9.11
CA LEU A 532 -10.54 -0.91 9.88
C LEU A 532 -9.81 -2.22 9.58
N GLN A 533 -9.63 -2.56 8.30
CA GLN A 533 -8.88 -3.73 7.87
C GLN A 533 -7.44 -3.69 8.40
N LYS A 534 -6.76 -2.56 8.21
CA LYS A 534 -5.41 -2.35 8.77
C LYS A 534 -5.40 -2.58 10.28
N SER A 535 -6.41 -2.09 10.99
CA SER A 535 -6.47 -2.27 12.44
C SER A 535 -6.74 -3.72 12.86
N LEU A 536 -7.50 -4.48 12.07
CA LEU A 536 -7.71 -5.92 12.27
C LEU A 536 -6.41 -6.71 11.99
N ASP A 537 -5.76 -6.45 10.85
CA ASP A 537 -4.51 -7.11 10.46
C ASP A 537 -3.35 -6.80 11.42
N GLU A 538 -3.30 -5.56 11.93
CA GLU A 538 -2.34 -5.12 12.95
C GLU A 538 -2.74 -5.51 14.39
N LYS A 539 -3.85 -6.24 14.56
CA LYS A 539 -4.42 -6.65 15.85
C LYS A 539 -4.61 -5.50 16.84
N GLN A 540 -4.92 -4.32 16.30
CA GLN A 540 -5.43 -3.16 17.05
C GLN A 540 -6.94 -3.28 17.28
N ILE A 541 -7.61 -4.08 16.44
CA ILE A 541 -8.97 -4.59 16.66
C ILE A 541 -8.89 -6.10 16.68
N VAL A 542 -9.49 -6.72 17.68
CA VAL A 542 -9.73 -8.16 17.71
C VAL A 542 -11.16 -8.41 18.13
N MET A 543 -11.76 -9.48 17.60
CA MET A 543 -13.19 -9.77 17.75
C MET A 543 -13.40 -11.22 18.16
N TYR A 544 -14.44 -11.46 18.95
CA TYR A 544 -14.92 -12.78 19.30
C TYR A 544 -16.42 -12.82 19.10
N SER A 545 -16.93 -13.93 18.58
CA SER A 545 -18.34 -14.15 18.31
C SER A 545 -18.81 -15.46 18.92
N GLU A 546 -19.97 -15.44 19.58
CA GLU A 546 -20.63 -16.67 20.04
C GLU A 546 -21.33 -17.41 18.88
N ASP A 547 -21.57 -16.75 17.72
CA ASP A 547 -21.97 -17.43 16.47
C ASP A 547 -20.77 -18.19 15.89
N PRO A 548 -20.78 -19.54 15.84
CA PRO A 548 -19.63 -20.33 15.40
C PRO A 548 -19.24 -20.07 13.94
N ARG A 549 -20.19 -19.70 13.07
CA ARG A 549 -19.91 -19.44 11.66
C ARG A 549 -19.11 -18.15 11.51
N LEU A 550 -19.52 -17.10 12.24
CA LEU A 550 -18.78 -15.84 12.26
C LEU A 550 -17.43 -16.02 12.96
N GLN A 551 -17.38 -16.75 14.08
CA GLN A 551 -16.13 -17.01 14.79
C GLN A 551 -15.09 -17.71 13.92
N THR A 552 -15.52 -18.72 13.14
CA THR A 552 -14.64 -19.41 12.17
C THR A 552 -14.06 -18.43 11.15
N LEU A 553 -14.86 -17.49 10.64
CA LEU A 553 -14.38 -16.46 9.72
C LEU A 553 -13.35 -15.53 10.39
N LEU A 554 -13.61 -15.11 11.63
CA LEU A 554 -12.68 -14.28 12.41
C LEU A 554 -11.33 -15.00 12.64
N GLU A 555 -11.37 -16.30 12.90
CA GLU A 555 -10.17 -17.13 13.11
C GLU A 555 -9.38 -17.33 11.82
N GLN A 556 -10.06 -17.63 10.70
CA GLN A 556 -9.41 -17.80 9.39
C GLN A 556 -8.69 -16.54 8.90
N ASN A 557 -9.22 -15.36 9.27
CA ASN A 557 -8.62 -14.07 8.97
C ASN A 557 -7.66 -13.56 10.06
N TYR A 558 -7.38 -14.34 11.11
CA TYR A 558 -6.54 -13.94 12.26
C TYR A 558 -7.09 -12.77 13.10
N TRP A 559 -8.30 -12.31 12.81
CA TRP A 559 -9.00 -11.22 13.49
C TRP A 559 -9.53 -11.62 14.88
N ALA A 560 -9.56 -12.92 15.17
CA ALA A 560 -9.92 -13.44 16.49
C ALA A 560 -8.86 -13.19 17.58
N GLY A 561 -7.63 -12.80 17.21
CA GLY A 561 -6.57 -12.52 18.18
C GLY A 561 -6.16 -13.72 19.05
N GLN A 562 -6.43 -14.95 18.61
CA GLN A 562 -6.08 -16.16 19.35
C GLN A 562 -4.60 -16.49 19.26
N ALA A 563 -4.08 -17.20 20.26
CA ALA A 563 -2.77 -17.83 20.15
C ALA A 563 -2.85 -18.97 19.11
N LEU A 564 -2.10 -18.86 18.02
CA LEU A 564 -2.20 -19.79 16.91
C LEU A 564 -1.68 -21.17 17.30
N THR A 565 -2.44 -22.20 16.92
CA THR A 565 -1.99 -23.59 16.96
C THR A 565 -1.38 -23.96 15.59
N PRO A 566 -0.04 -23.99 15.45
CA PRO A 566 0.59 -24.22 14.15
C PRO A 566 0.21 -25.60 13.60
N SER A 567 -0.15 -25.64 12.32
CA SER A 567 -0.34 -26.88 11.57
C SER A 567 0.38 -26.82 10.23
N CYS A 568 0.80 -27.97 9.71
CA CYS A 568 1.45 -28.07 8.42
C CYS A 568 0.42 -27.89 7.31
N SER A 569 0.60 -26.86 6.49
CA SER A 569 -0.35 -26.55 5.41
C SER A 569 -0.26 -27.48 4.19
N LEU A 570 0.76 -28.35 4.13
CA LEU A 570 1.02 -29.25 3.00
C LEU A 570 0.78 -30.72 3.41
N ASN A 571 -0.45 -31.19 3.14
CA ASN A 571 -0.94 -32.54 3.47
C ASN A 571 -0.07 -33.69 2.93
N ASP A 572 0.75 -33.45 1.91
CA ASP A 572 1.59 -34.47 1.24
C ASP A 572 3.09 -34.39 1.59
N SER A 573 3.49 -33.47 2.47
CA SER A 573 4.90 -33.32 2.84
C SER A 573 5.33 -34.36 3.89
N ILE A 574 6.19 -35.30 3.48
CA ILE A 574 6.70 -36.39 4.35
C ILE A 574 7.50 -35.83 5.55
N ASN A 575 8.08 -34.62 5.41
CA ASN A 575 8.94 -33.98 6.41
C ASN A 575 8.57 -32.51 6.61
N CYS A 576 7.54 -32.22 7.42
CA CYS A 576 7.20 -30.85 7.80
C CYS A 576 7.76 -30.50 9.19
N VAL A 577 8.55 -29.43 9.24
CA VAL A 577 9.10 -28.85 10.47
C VAL A 577 8.33 -27.56 10.77
N LEU A 578 7.61 -27.56 11.89
CA LEU A 578 6.89 -26.40 12.40
C LEU A 578 7.74 -25.66 13.44
N ASP A 579 7.98 -24.38 13.20
CA ASP A 579 8.52 -23.43 14.16
C ASP A 579 7.49 -22.33 14.43
N TYR A 580 7.45 -21.86 15.67
CA TYR A 580 6.50 -20.88 16.13
C TYR A 580 7.17 -19.94 17.12
N VAL A 581 7.10 -18.65 16.84
CA VAL A 581 7.73 -17.62 17.66
C VAL A 581 6.67 -16.57 17.95
N PHE A 582 6.18 -16.57 19.18
CA PHE A 582 5.25 -15.55 19.64
C PHE A 582 5.82 -14.86 20.88
N SER A 583 6.47 -13.71 20.66
CA SER A 583 6.99 -12.86 21.74
C SER A 583 5.98 -11.78 22.08
N TYR A 584 5.63 -11.67 23.35
CA TYR A 584 4.66 -10.72 23.84
C TYR A 584 5.08 -10.14 25.19
N ASP A 585 4.59 -8.93 25.47
CA ASP A 585 5.02 -8.10 26.59
C ASP A 585 3.83 -7.71 27.48
N ALA A 586 4.08 -7.65 28.79
CA ALA A 586 3.19 -7.05 29.76
C ALA A 586 3.88 -5.88 30.47
N ASN A 587 3.48 -4.64 30.15
CA ASN A 587 3.99 -3.44 30.82
C ASN A 587 3.35 -3.28 32.20
N LEU A 588 4.06 -3.69 33.23
CA LEU A 588 3.67 -3.58 34.64
C LEU A 588 4.35 -2.37 35.31
N GLY A 589 4.65 -1.33 34.53
CA GLY A 589 5.27 -0.09 34.98
C GLY A 589 4.31 0.96 35.53
N VAL A 590 2.99 0.74 35.41
CA VAL A 590 1.93 1.72 35.73
C VAL A 590 2.18 3.06 35.03
N ASN A 591 2.55 2.99 33.76
CA ASN A 591 2.87 4.14 32.91
C ASN A 591 2.58 3.79 31.44
N LYS A 592 2.67 4.79 30.56
CA LYS A 592 2.39 4.64 29.13
C LYS A 592 3.69 4.55 28.33
N ALA A 593 4.70 3.89 28.90
CA ALA A 593 6.03 3.82 28.29
C ALA A 593 6.04 3.14 26.92
N ASN A 594 5.05 2.29 26.57
CA ASN A 594 5.00 1.68 25.24
C ASN A 594 4.85 2.73 24.12
N PHE A 595 4.36 3.94 24.41
CA PHE A 595 4.38 5.06 23.47
C PHE A 595 5.81 5.43 23.02
N PHE A 596 6.81 5.22 23.88
CA PHE A 596 8.20 5.60 23.65
C PHE A 596 9.14 4.40 23.41
N VAL A 597 8.64 3.17 23.56
CA VAL A 597 9.45 1.96 23.47
C VAL A 597 9.43 1.40 22.05
N GLN A 598 10.63 1.21 21.49
CA GLN A 598 10.83 0.47 20.24
C GLN A 598 11.45 -0.90 20.53
N ARG A 599 11.09 -1.91 19.73
CA ARG A 599 11.52 -3.30 19.92
C ARG A 599 11.93 -4.04 18.63
N PRO A 600 12.89 -3.55 17.83
CA PRO A 600 13.39 -4.30 16.70
C PRO A 600 13.83 -5.71 17.11
N THR A 601 13.47 -6.68 16.28
CA THR A 601 13.61 -8.11 16.56
C THR A 601 14.42 -8.79 15.47
N LYS A 602 15.35 -9.66 15.85
CA LYS A 602 16.15 -10.49 14.95
C LYS A 602 15.94 -11.96 15.30
N LEU A 603 15.71 -12.80 14.31
CA LEU A 603 15.62 -14.25 14.45
C LEU A 603 16.69 -14.91 13.57
N GLU A 604 17.64 -15.59 14.20
CA GLU A 604 18.72 -16.31 13.54
C GLU A 604 18.48 -17.82 13.69
N ILE A 605 18.20 -18.50 12.59
CA ILE A 605 18.00 -19.94 12.54
C ILE A 605 19.24 -20.58 11.91
N ALA A 606 19.82 -21.57 12.60
CA ALA A 606 20.96 -22.32 12.12
C ALA A 606 20.66 -23.82 12.12
N ILE A 607 20.71 -24.42 10.93
CA ILE A 607 20.56 -25.86 10.74
C ILE A 607 21.96 -26.49 10.72
N THR A 608 22.18 -27.52 11.54
CA THR A 608 23.44 -28.27 11.54
C THR A 608 23.46 -29.32 10.43
N GLU A 609 24.63 -29.87 10.07
CA GLU A 609 24.73 -30.99 9.10
C GLU A 609 23.87 -32.19 9.52
N LYS A 610 23.72 -32.40 10.84
CA LYS A 610 22.87 -33.45 11.43
C LYS A 610 21.37 -33.14 11.33
N GLY A 611 21.00 -31.88 11.03
CA GLY A 611 19.63 -31.41 10.91
C GLY A 611 19.05 -30.86 12.21
N GLU A 612 19.86 -30.66 13.25
CA GLU A 612 19.44 -29.97 14.47
C GLU A 612 19.18 -28.49 14.14
N ILE A 613 18.15 -27.91 14.74
CA ILE A 613 17.70 -26.55 14.44
C ILE A 613 17.91 -25.71 15.69
N ILE A 614 18.91 -24.83 15.63
CA ILE A 614 19.26 -23.94 16.72
C ILE A 614 18.82 -22.53 16.32
N THR A 615 17.92 -21.96 17.11
CA THR A 615 17.36 -20.65 16.84
C THR A 615 17.78 -19.68 17.94
N THR A 616 18.09 -18.46 17.54
CA THR A 616 18.45 -17.35 18.42
C THR A 616 17.53 -16.17 18.14
N LEU A 617 16.67 -15.87 19.10
CA LEU A 617 15.83 -14.68 19.10
C LEU A 617 16.56 -13.56 19.85
N THR A 618 16.74 -12.42 19.18
CA THR A 618 17.29 -11.20 19.77
C THR A 618 16.26 -10.08 19.70
N VAL A 619 15.87 -9.52 20.84
CA VAL A 619 14.94 -8.38 20.95
C VAL A 619 15.67 -7.22 21.61
N LYS A 620 15.75 -6.08 20.92
CA LYS A 620 16.36 -4.85 21.49
C LYS A 620 15.26 -3.88 21.89
N PHE A 621 15.03 -3.74 23.18
CA PHE A 621 14.14 -2.73 23.73
C PHE A 621 14.88 -1.40 23.85
N THR A 622 14.30 -0.32 23.33
CA THR A 622 14.84 1.03 23.45
C THR A 622 13.76 1.93 23.99
N ASN A 623 13.97 2.52 25.17
CA ASN A 623 13.01 3.40 25.82
C ASN A 623 13.43 4.86 25.60
N ASN A 624 12.73 5.56 24.70
CA ASN A 624 13.00 6.95 24.35
C ASN A 624 12.26 7.96 25.24
N SER A 625 11.62 7.51 26.34
CA SER A 625 10.99 8.43 27.29
C SER A 625 12.03 9.19 28.11
N TYR A 626 11.60 10.25 28.77
CA TYR A 626 12.40 10.98 29.75
C TYR A 626 12.06 10.52 31.17
N ASP A 627 13.03 10.59 32.07
CA ASP A 627 12.82 10.22 33.47
C ASP A 627 11.88 11.21 34.16
N GLU A 628 11.03 10.72 35.05
CA GLU A 628 10.06 11.49 35.83
C GLU A 628 9.06 12.35 35.02
N VAL A 629 9.00 12.19 33.69
CA VAL A 629 8.03 12.87 32.81
C VAL A 629 6.89 11.92 32.47
N PHE A 630 5.77 12.08 33.16
CA PHE A 630 4.53 11.39 32.81
C PHE A 630 4.04 11.81 31.40
N PRO A 631 3.54 10.89 30.55
CA PRO A 631 3.17 9.51 30.85
C PRO A 631 4.27 8.47 30.56
N GLY A 632 5.51 8.91 30.30
CA GLY A 632 6.67 8.04 30.12
C GLY A 632 7.24 7.50 31.43
N GLY A 633 8.50 7.06 31.41
CA GLY A 633 9.21 6.59 32.60
C GLY A 633 9.84 5.21 32.41
N ARG A 634 10.14 4.54 33.52
CA ARG A 634 10.77 3.21 33.51
C ARG A 634 9.82 2.16 32.94
N TYR A 635 10.26 1.49 31.87
CA TYR A 635 9.52 0.37 31.29
C TYR A 635 9.78 -0.88 32.13
N LYS A 636 8.88 -1.20 33.06
CA LYS A 636 8.90 -2.46 33.82
C LYS A 636 8.04 -3.47 33.06
N ASN A 637 8.70 -4.37 32.36
CA ASN A 637 8.06 -5.33 31.48
C ASN A 637 8.19 -6.75 32.06
N TYR A 638 7.13 -7.54 31.98
CA TYR A 638 7.23 -8.98 32.04
C TYR A 638 7.23 -9.50 30.60
N THR A 639 8.41 -9.85 30.10
CA THR A 639 8.59 -10.27 28.71
C THR A 639 8.40 -11.77 28.62
N GLN A 640 7.68 -12.21 27.60
CA GLN A 640 7.29 -13.60 27.43
C GLN A 640 7.54 -14.07 26.00
N LEU A 641 7.73 -15.38 25.87
CA LEU A 641 7.92 -16.04 24.59
C LEU A 641 7.24 -17.41 24.59
N MET A 642 6.37 -17.62 23.60
CA MET A 642 5.76 -18.90 23.27
C MET A 642 6.50 -19.53 22.07
N LEU A 643 6.84 -20.81 22.23
CA LEU A 643 7.59 -21.65 21.28
C LEU A 643 6.89 -23.00 21.11
N PRO A 644 7.26 -23.82 20.10
CA PRO A 644 6.75 -25.18 19.98
C PRO A 644 7.00 -25.98 21.26
N PRO A 645 6.09 -26.87 21.65
CA PRO A 645 6.26 -27.70 22.84
C PRO A 645 7.53 -28.54 22.73
N ASN A 646 8.15 -28.86 23.87
CA ASN A 646 9.41 -29.62 23.98
C ASN A 646 10.66 -28.92 23.42
N THR A 647 10.55 -27.66 22.99
CA THR A 647 11.71 -26.83 22.67
C THR A 647 12.65 -26.70 23.87
N ARG A 648 13.95 -26.88 23.64
CA ARG A 648 14.98 -26.84 24.67
C ARG A 648 15.65 -25.47 24.71
N ILE A 649 15.42 -24.72 25.79
CA ILE A 649 16.12 -23.45 26.03
C ILE A 649 17.59 -23.75 26.34
N LYS A 650 18.50 -23.16 25.56
CA LYS A 650 19.95 -23.29 25.77
C LYS A 650 20.47 -22.16 26.64
N GLN A 651 20.03 -20.93 26.37
CA GLN A 651 20.51 -19.74 27.06
C GLN A 651 19.52 -18.58 26.95
N VAL A 652 19.37 -17.85 28.04
CA VAL A 652 18.72 -16.53 28.07
C VAL A 652 19.74 -15.52 28.59
N THR A 653 19.91 -14.40 27.89
CA THR A 653 20.79 -13.30 28.32
C THR A 653 20.10 -11.95 28.21
N ILE A 654 20.43 -11.05 29.12
CA ILE A 654 20.04 -9.63 29.09
C ILE A 654 21.33 -8.82 29.09
N ASN A 655 21.55 -8.00 28.05
CA ASN A 655 22.77 -7.21 27.87
C ASN A 655 24.07 -8.06 27.92
N GLY A 656 24.00 -9.31 27.46
CA GLY A 656 25.11 -10.27 27.48
C GLY A 656 25.27 -11.02 28.81
N GLU A 657 24.58 -10.62 29.87
CA GLU A 657 24.59 -11.33 31.16
C GLU A 657 23.58 -12.48 31.16
N LYS A 658 24.01 -13.66 31.61
CA LYS A 658 23.15 -14.85 31.65
C LYS A 658 22.06 -14.71 32.73
N LEU A 659 20.81 -14.88 32.32
CA LEU A 659 19.67 -14.96 33.23
C LEU A 659 19.48 -16.41 33.68
N ASN A 660 19.58 -16.66 34.99
CA ASN A 660 19.49 -18.01 35.56
C ASN A 660 18.10 -18.36 36.10
N LYS A 661 17.22 -17.38 36.26
CA LYS A 661 15.86 -17.55 36.77
C LYS A 661 14.88 -16.89 35.82
N TYR A 662 13.94 -17.68 35.33
CA TYR A 662 12.82 -17.27 34.50
C TYR A 662 11.74 -18.35 34.65
N ASP A 663 10.49 -17.97 34.43
CA ASP A 663 9.36 -18.89 34.47
C ASP A 663 9.37 -19.73 33.19
N GLU A 664 9.14 -21.03 33.31
CA GLU A 664 9.18 -21.96 32.18
C GLU A 664 8.06 -22.98 32.32
N THR A 665 7.20 -23.10 31.31
CA THR A 665 6.16 -24.14 31.24
C THR A 665 6.25 -24.89 29.91
N ASN A 666 5.72 -26.12 29.86
CA ASN A 666 5.74 -26.95 28.66
C ASN A 666 4.42 -27.75 28.57
N PHE A 667 3.39 -27.11 28.04
CA PHE A 667 2.05 -27.70 27.83
C PHE A 667 1.77 -27.75 26.32
N THR A 668 0.70 -27.11 25.85
CA THR A 668 0.43 -26.89 24.42
C THR A 668 1.59 -26.16 23.74
N TYR A 669 2.19 -25.21 24.46
CA TYR A 669 3.38 -24.47 24.05
C TYR A 669 4.48 -24.63 25.09
N LYS A 670 5.72 -24.45 24.63
CA LYS A 670 6.83 -24.11 25.51
C LYS A 670 6.73 -22.61 25.79
N THR A 671 6.59 -22.19 27.03
CA THR A 671 6.57 -20.76 27.39
C THR A 671 7.74 -20.42 28.29
N ILE A 672 8.30 -19.24 28.08
CA ILE A 672 9.22 -18.61 29.02
C ILE A 672 8.76 -17.20 29.36
N GLY A 673 8.97 -16.76 30.60
CA GLY A 673 8.63 -15.42 31.07
C GLY A 673 9.63 -14.90 32.09
N PHE A 674 9.96 -13.61 32.03
CA PHE A 674 10.87 -12.98 33.00
C PHE A 674 10.75 -11.46 33.04
N PRO A 675 11.13 -10.83 34.16
CA PRO A 675 11.17 -9.37 34.24
C PRO A 675 12.29 -8.78 33.39
N LEU A 676 11.97 -7.64 32.78
CA LEU A 676 12.91 -6.75 32.12
C LEU A 676 12.57 -5.32 32.53
N THR A 677 13.57 -4.57 33.00
CA THR A 677 13.41 -3.13 33.27
C THR A 677 14.30 -2.33 32.33
N VAL A 678 13.72 -1.42 31.55
CA VAL A 678 14.44 -0.51 30.67
C VAL A 678 14.26 0.93 31.15
N LYS A 679 15.36 1.57 31.54
CA LYS A 679 15.34 2.96 32.02
C LYS A 679 15.05 3.93 30.86
N PRO A 680 14.51 5.12 31.16
CA PRO A 680 14.45 6.23 30.20
C PRO A 680 15.80 6.48 29.52
N GLN A 681 15.77 6.87 28.24
CA GLN A 681 16.95 7.13 27.40
C GLN A 681 17.98 5.98 27.37
N SER A 682 17.50 4.73 27.46
CA SER A 682 18.38 3.56 27.45
C SER A 682 17.82 2.41 26.63
N SER A 683 18.70 1.48 26.28
CA SER A 683 18.33 0.22 25.62
C SER A 683 18.68 -0.98 26.48
N SER A 684 17.97 -2.08 26.27
CA SER A 684 18.36 -3.40 26.75
C SER A 684 18.14 -4.44 25.67
N THR A 685 19.09 -5.37 25.53
CA THR A 685 19.03 -6.44 24.52
C THR A 685 18.81 -7.77 25.21
N VAL A 686 17.69 -8.41 24.88
CA VAL A 686 17.36 -9.77 25.28
C VAL A 686 17.78 -10.71 24.17
N LYS A 687 18.50 -11.79 24.50
CA LYS A 687 18.87 -12.85 23.56
C LYS A 687 18.52 -14.21 24.14
N ILE A 688 17.70 -14.96 23.43
CA ILE A 688 17.22 -16.29 23.81
C ILE A 688 17.65 -17.27 22.72
N THR A 689 18.51 -18.23 23.09
CA THR A 689 18.93 -19.31 22.20
C THR A 689 18.24 -20.60 22.63
N TYR A 690 17.63 -21.29 21.68
CA TYR A 690 16.89 -22.52 21.89
C TYR A 690 17.11 -23.51 20.74
N GLU A 691 16.79 -24.77 21.00
CA GLU A 691 16.86 -25.87 20.04
C GLU A 691 15.46 -26.48 19.89
N LEU A 692 14.99 -26.58 18.64
CA LEU A 692 13.70 -27.21 18.35
C LEU A 692 13.77 -28.72 18.64
N PRO A 693 12.64 -29.34 19.05
CA PRO A 693 12.60 -30.77 19.33
C PRO A 693 12.68 -31.64 18.07
N THR A 694 12.40 -31.05 16.90
CA THR A 694 12.41 -31.70 15.60
C THR A 694 13.72 -31.45 14.87
N THR A 695 14.14 -32.42 14.08
CA THR A 695 15.34 -32.34 13.24
C THR A 695 14.97 -32.52 11.78
N ILE A 696 15.69 -31.85 10.89
CA ILE A 696 15.56 -32.05 9.45
C ILE A 696 16.21 -33.39 9.06
N ILE A 697 15.41 -34.32 8.55
CA ILE A 697 15.87 -35.62 8.04
C ILE A 697 16.13 -35.59 6.53
N ALA A 698 16.73 -36.65 5.99
CA ALA A 698 17.03 -36.77 4.57
C ALA A 698 15.75 -36.84 3.71
N GLY A 699 15.84 -36.31 2.49
CA GLY A 699 14.73 -36.19 1.56
C GLY A 699 14.18 -34.77 1.44
N SER A 700 13.08 -34.63 0.71
CA SER A 700 12.36 -33.36 0.59
C SER A 700 11.53 -33.07 1.84
N GLY A 701 11.37 -31.79 2.16
CA GLY A 701 10.61 -31.34 3.32
C GLY A 701 10.32 -29.85 3.28
N VAL A 702 9.59 -29.41 4.30
CA VAL A 702 9.11 -28.04 4.45
C VAL A 702 9.49 -27.55 5.83
N TYR A 703 10.10 -26.38 5.91
CA TYR A 703 10.27 -25.63 7.14
C TYR A 703 9.26 -24.49 7.14
N GLN A 704 8.33 -24.49 8.10
CA GLN A 704 7.32 -23.46 8.25
C GLN A 704 7.53 -22.75 9.58
N LEU A 705 7.89 -21.47 9.52
CA LEU A 705 8.03 -20.58 10.67
C LEU A 705 6.84 -19.64 10.73
N ILE A 706 6.15 -19.62 11.87
CA ILE A 706 5.10 -18.65 12.18
C ILE A 706 5.64 -17.65 13.20
N VAL A 707 5.68 -16.38 12.84
CA VAL A 707 5.97 -15.26 13.75
C VAL A 707 4.68 -14.51 14.01
N GLN A 708 4.14 -14.65 15.21
CA GLN A 708 2.85 -14.08 15.58
C GLN A 708 3.02 -12.70 16.23
N LYS A 709 2.19 -11.74 15.80
CA LYS A 709 2.08 -10.40 16.36
C LYS A 709 1.21 -10.41 17.62
N GLN A 710 1.66 -9.68 18.64
CA GLN A 710 0.90 -9.42 19.87
C GLN A 710 -0.21 -8.39 19.62
N ILE A 711 -1.39 -8.63 20.18
CA ILE A 711 -2.52 -7.70 20.16
C ILE A 711 -2.07 -6.35 20.72
N GLY A 712 -2.44 -5.25 20.05
CA GLY A 712 -2.15 -3.88 20.46
C GLY A 712 -0.69 -3.44 20.39
N SER A 713 0.25 -4.35 20.14
CA SER A 713 1.67 -3.98 20.01
C SER A 713 1.91 -3.05 18.80
N PRO A 714 2.81 -2.06 18.92
CA PRO A 714 3.22 -1.27 17.76
C PRO A 714 3.92 -2.16 16.72
N ASN A 715 3.91 -1.75 15.46
CA ASN A 715 4.69 -2.42 14.42
C ASN A 715 6.19 -2.25 14.72
N TYR A 716 6.97 -3.30 14.46
CA TYR A 716 8.41 -3.30 14.71
C TYR A 716 9.18 -3.97 13.58
N ASP A 717 10.43 -3.54 13.40
CA ASP A 717 11.33 -4.12 12.40
C ASP A 717 11.70 -5.56 12.77
N PHE A 718 11.75 -6.41 11.76
CA PHE A 718 12.07 -7.82 11.90
C PHE A 718 13.08 -8.28 10.85
N ASN A 719 14.17 -8.87 11.33
CA ASN A 719 15.21 -9.47 10.52
C ASN A 719 15.22 -10.99 10.74
N LEU A 720 15.12 -11.74 9.64
CA LEU A 720 15.23 -13.19 9.60
C LEU A 720 16.54 -13.57 8.91
N GLU A 721 17.38 -14.33 9.61
CA GLU A 721 18.56 -14.98 9.06
C GLU A 721 18.39 -16.48 9.16
N PHE A 722 18.50 -17.17 8.03
CA PHE A 722 18.36 -18.62 7.97
C PHE A 722 19.61 -19.22 7.32
N ASN A 723 20.38 -19.95 8.13
CA ASN A 723 21.66 -20.56 7.77
C ASN A 723 21.50 -22.07 7.67
N PHE A 724 21.99 -22.66 6.58
CA PHE A 724 21.86 -24.10 6.34
C PHE A 724 23.17 -24.74 5.83
N PRO A 725 23.36 -26.05 6.01
CA PRO A 725 24.59 -26.75 5.62
C PRO A 725 24.60 -27.11 4.13
N ASP A 726 25.78 -27.46 3.59
CA ASP A 726 25.94 -27.84 2.17
C ASP A 726 25.14 -29.09 1.76
N ASN A 727 24.78 -29.95 2.71
CA ASN A 727 23.93 -31.11 2.45
C ASN A 727 22.44 -30.78 2.41
N LEU A 728 22.03 -29.52 2.58
CA LEU A 728 20.65 -29.05 2.47
C LEU A 728 20.53 -28.04 1.32
N THR A 729 19.57 -28.25 0.42
CA THR A 729 19.30 -27.37 -0.72
C THR A 729 17.90 -26.80 -0.62
N ILE A 730 17.76 -25.50 -0.82
CA ILE A 730 16.47 -24.81 -0.84
C ILE A 730 15.84 -24.93 -2.24
N GLN A 731 14.62 -25.44 -2.31
CA GLN A 731 13.88 -25.66 -3.56
C GLN A 731 12.96 -24.48 -3.86
N ASN A 732 12.19 -24.04 -2.87
CA ASN A 732 11.19 -23.00 -3.02
C ASN A 732 10.98 -22.21 -1.71
N LYS A 733 10.36 -21.03 -1.81
CA LYS A 733 10.04 -20.15 -0.68
C LYS A 733 8.89 -19.21 -1.03
N ASN A 734 8.07 -18.84 -0.05
CA ASN A 734 6.95 -17.91 -0.23
C ASN A 734 7.31 -16.42 -0.07
N PHE A 735 8.61 -16.08 -0.02
CA PHE A 735 9.10 -14.71 0.16
C PHE A 735 10.33 -14.44 -0.72
N SER A 736 10.67 -13.16 -0.88
CA SER A 736 11.77 -12.68 -1.74
C SER A 736 12.97 -12.16 -0.91
N PRO A 737 13.82 -13.04 -0.36
CA PRO A 737 14.99 -12.68 0.42
C PRO A 737 16.23 -12.41 -0.44
N LEU A 738 17.24 -11.82 0.20
CA LEU A 738 18.61 -11.86 -0.28
C LEU A 738 19.24 -13.22 0.06
N VAL A 739 19.82 -13.89 -0.92
CA VAL A 739 20.51 -15.18 -0.73
C VAL A 739 22.00 -15.00 -0.98
N THR A 740 22.84 -15.44 -0.07
CA THR A 740 24.31 -15.35 -0.19
C THR A 740 24.93 -16.65 0.30
N GLY A 741 25.38 -17.50 -0.62
CA GLY A 741 25.82 -18.87 -0.30
C GLY A 741 24.67 -19.66 0.36
N ASN A 742 24.95 -20.30 1.49
CA ASN A 742 23.94 -21.04 2.26
C ASN A 742 23.28 -20.20 3.37
N GLN A 743 23.09 -18.91 3.10
CA GLN A 743 22.43 -17.98 4.01
C GLN A 743 21.30 -17.26 3.29
N ILE A 744 20.15 -17.19 3.96
CA ILE A 744 18.99 -16.40 3.55
C ILE A 744 18.85 -15.24 4.53
N HIS A 745 18.73 -14.03 4.00
CA HIS A 745 18.53 -12.79 4.75
C HIS A 745 17.24 -12.13 4.29
N TYR A 746 16.33 -11.85 5.23
CA TYR A 746 15.07 -11.18 4.95
C TYR A 746 14.76 -10.10 5.99
N ASN A 747 14.47 -8.90 5.50
CA ASN A 747 14.08 -7.76 6.32
C ASN A 747 12.61 -7.43 6.03
N THR A 748 11.82 -7.26 7.08
CA THR A 748 10.42 -6.88 7.00
C THR A 748 9.98 -6.17 8.28
N SER A 749 8.69 -5.87 8.41
CA SER A 749 8.07 -5.39 9.63
C SER A 749 7.00 -6.38 10.10
N ILE A 750 6.89 -6.59 11.42
CA ILE A 750 5.76 -7.31 12.02
C ILE A 750 4.59 -6.35 12.19
N SER A 751 3.92 -6.09 11.07
CA SER A 751 2.62 -5.43 11.00
C SER A 751 1.45 -6.40 11.10
N SER A 752 1.67 -7.69 10.82
CA SER A 752 0.68 -8.75 10.92
C SER A 752 1.40 -10.06 11.27
N ASP A 753 0.65 -11.14 11.50
CA ASP A 753 1.24 -12.47 11.60
C ASP A 753 1.99 -12.80 10.31
N LYS A 754 3.22 -13.33 10.43
CA LYS A 754 4.06 -13.69 9.28
C LYS A 754 4.27 -15.20 9.25
N ILE A 755 4.00 -15.81 8.10
CA ILE A 755 4.22 -17.22 7.84
C ILE A 755 5.30 -17.35 6.77
N PHE A 756 6.46 -17.88 7.15
CA PHE A 756 7.58 -18.16 6.27
C PHE A 756 7.60 -19.64 5.95
N VAL A 757 7.55 -19.97 4.66
CA VAL A 757 7.60 -21.35 4.16
C VAL A 757 8.85 -21.51 3.31
N ILE A 758 9.67 -22.50 3.65
CA ILE A 758 10.90 -22.86 2.95
C ILE A 758 10.84 -24.34 2.61
N GLU A 759 10.72 -24.65 1.32
CA GLU A 759 10.84 -26.02 0.82
C GLU A 759 12.32 -26.37 0.63
N PHE A 760 12.73 -27.53 1.12
CA PHE A 760 14.12 -27.97 1.08
C PHE A 760 14.23 -29.43 0.64
N SER A 761 15.45 -29.81 0.25
CA SER A 761 15.88 -31.19 0.07
C SER A 761 17.21 -31.42 0.78
N LYS A 762 17.28 -32.43 1.65
CA LYS A 762 18.50 -32.80 2.38
C LYS A 762 19.04 -34.13 1.86
N LYS A 763 20.34 -34.18 1.61
CA LYS A 763 21.07 -35.39 1.15
C LYS A 763 21.34 -36.37 2.28
#